data_AF-A0A6A6A700-F1
#
_entry.id   AF-A0A6A6A700-F1
#
_cell.length_a   1.000
_cell.length_b   1.000
_cell.length_c   1.000
_cell.angle_alpha   90.00
_cell.angle_beta   90.00
_cell.angle_gamma   90.00
#
_symmetry.space_group_name_H-M   'P 1'
#
loop_
_entity.id
_entity.type
_entity.pdbx_description
1 polymer ?
#
loop_
_entity_poly.entity_id
_entity_poly.type
_entity_poly.pdbx_seq_one_letter_code
_entity_poly.pdbx_strand_id
1 'polypeptide(L)'
;MAAQQDKIIISPIENAQDLRQANHCISEAFGRQTQDAIWKCINPGWETAEGLEINSQKLIKRWQSITTNNEGKPNTIFLKATLPDPEKTGERKVAGLAIWQQLSILEGYGDPFTGDISEEIAGFNEKEKRFATQMFRSLYKRRIEYLKQISSPNSERKPPAIFVLDLCAVDPAFQRRGVASMLVEVGLEEAKKRGNLECTTEGSAMGRAVYRRLGFKDEGTGDIVWEVDEEFQARDKPPNVFLRTDRWKPPQVRKTIASIEQTLAINASARSSPPPLEIHVSTSLCLLGKTAYAPATMPIVDIHTHVYPPKYMELLRSRTTVPYVRTFEDAPDSARLIILPGEDDPATPSTSRGRPIGSEYYDIKEKIAFMDLHNIDKSVISLANPWLDFLRAEEAGQAAKEINDDVNDQCSQYPGRLYFFGTLPLSASTETIVAEIERLSTLKYARGVILGTSGLGDGLDDTALDPVYTALQKHQQLIFLHPHYGLPASVYGPRASEYGHVLPLALGFPLETTIAVTRMLLSGVWDRFTGLNVLLAHSGGTLPFLAGRIESCILHDGHLKTHGGTDKRRDVWEILKTNIYLDAVIYSSVGLNAAVEASGSDRLLFGTDHPFFPPLETDAKEWHSVNTNYGAISKAFTGDDKKAQDVLGGNAIRILKLDS
;
A
#
# COMPACT_ATOMS: atom_id res chain seq x y z
N MET A 1 -4.70 -25.07 19.26
CA MET A 1 -3.26 -25.40 19.18
C MET A 1 -2.65 -25.20 17.78
N ALA A 2 -3.42 -24.92 16.72
CA ALA A 2 -2.88 -24.67 15.37
C ALA A 2 -2.21 -23.28 15.16
N ALA A 3 -2.49 -22.28 15.99
CA ALA A 3 -2.03 -20.90 15.77
C ALA A 3 -0.54 -20.64 16.06
N GLN A 4 0.17 -21.58 16.70
CA GLN A 4 1.59 -21.39 17.06
C GLN A 4 2.54 -21.85 15.94
N GLN A 5 2.00 -22.52 14.92
CA GLN A 5 2.76 -23.24 13.91
C GLN A 5 3.21 -22.39 12.72
N ASP A 6 2.89 -21.09 12.67
CA ASP A 6 3.24 -20.19 11.54
C ASP A 6 3.94 -18.88 11.94
N LYS A 7 4.22 -18.71 13.24
CA LYS A 7 4.76 -17.47 13.79
C LYS A 7 6.25 -17.29 13.44
N ILE A 8 6.65 -16.12 12.95
CA ILE A 8 8.06 -15.72 12.80
C ILE A 8 8.66 -15.47 14.18
N ILE A 9 9.87 -15.97 14.41
CA ILE A 9 10.63 -15.72 15.65
C ILE A 9 11.93 -15.02 15.29
N ILE A 10 12.14 -13.83 15.85
CA ILE A 10 13.43 -13.13 15.79
C ILE A 10 14.22 -13.47 17.05
N SER A 11 15.44 -13.94 16.88
CA SER A 11 16.38 -14.19 17.98
C SER A 11 17.81 -13.91 17.54
N PRO A 12 18.76 -13.75 18.48
CA PRO A 12 20.17 -13.70 18.13
C PRO A 12 20.64 -14.97 17.43
N ILE A 13 21.72 -14.87 16.65
CA ILE A 13 22.49 -16.03 16.20
C ILE A 13 23.06 -16.76 17.43
N GLU A 14 22.86 -18.07 17.50
CA GLU A 14 23.24 -18.90 18.65
C GLU A 14 24.43 -19.81 18.32
N ASN A 15 24.58 -20.19 17.05
CA ASN A 15 25.61 -21.13 16.62
C ASN A 15 26.03 -20.91 15.15
N ALA A 16 27.13 -21.56 14.75
CA ALA A 16 27.66 -21.49 13.39
C ALA A 16 26.70 -22.03 12.32
N GLN A 17 25.79 -22.94 12.67
CA GLN A 17 24.83 -23.50 11.72
C GLN A 17 23.77 -22.45 11.32
N ASP A 18 23.37 -21.58 12.25
CA ASP A 18 22.49 -20.45 11.91
C ASP A 18 23.13 -19.55 10.86
N LEU A 19 24.43 -19.29 10.96
CA LEU A 19 25.16 -18.44 10.02
C LEU A 19 25.32 -19.10 8.64
N ARG A 20 25.47 -20.42 8.57
CA ARG A 20 25.43 -21.15 7.29
C ARG A 20 24.07 -21.03 6.61
N GLN A 21 22.98 -21.18 7.37
CA GLN A 21 21.63 -20.98 6.82
C GLN A 21 21.36 -19.52 6.45
N ALA A 22 21.83 -18.57 7.26
CA ALA A 22 21.74 -17.15 6.95
C ALA A 22 22.52 -16.78 5.68
N ASN A 23 23.71 -17.38 5.49
CA ASN A 23 24.50 -17.19 4.27
C ASN A 23 23.75 -17.68 3.02
N HIS A 24 22.99 -18.76 3.13
CA HIS A 24 22.08 -19.17 2.06
C HIS A 24 21.05 -18.08 1.75
N CYS A 25 20.35 -17.53 2.76
CA CYS A 25 19.40 -16.43 2.55
C CYS A 25 20.06 -15.20 1.89
N ILE A 26 21.30 -14.86 2.28
CA ILE A 26 22.10 -13.78 1.70
C ILE A 26 22.39 -14.05 0.22
N SER A 27 22.84 -15.26 -0.13
CA SER A 27 23.11 -15.66 -1.52
C SER A 27 21.85 -15.69 -2.38
N GLU A 28 20.72 -16.13 -1.83
CA GLU A 28 19.44 -16.09 -2.55
C GLU A 28 18.99 -14.64 -2.82
N ALA A 29 19.06 -13.78 -1.79
CA ALA A 29 18.62 -12.39 -1.90
C ALA A 29 19.55 -11.56 -2.81
N PHE A 30 20.86 -11.53 -2.51
CA PHE A 30 21.79 -10.65 -3.20
C PHE A 30 22.41 -11.26 -4.45
N GLY A 31 22.67 -12.57 -4.44
CA GLY A 31 23.27 -13.28 -5.58
C GLY A 31 22.25 -13.58 -6.67
N ARG A 32 21.14 -14.27 -6.33
CA ARG A 32 20.15 -14.74 -7.31
C ARG A 32 19.07 -13.71 -7.62
N GLN A 33 18.40 -13.14 -6.61
CA GLN A 33 17.24 -12.29 -6.83
C GLN A 33 17.63 -10.90 -7.34
N THR A 34 18.48 -10.17 -6.62
CA THR A 34 18.85 -8.79 -7.02
C THR A 34 20.04 -8.72 -7.95
N GLN A 35 20.85 -9.78 -8.00
CA GLN A 35 22.16 -9.76 -8.65
C GLN A 35 23.01 -8.55 -8.23
N ASP A 36 23.01 -8.23 -6.93
CA ASP A 36 23.64 -7.03 -6.37
C ASP A 36 25.13 -6.93 -6.73
N ALA A 37 25.49 -5.91 -7.50
CA ALA A 37 26.84 -5.76 -8.05
C ALA A 37 27.91 -5.54 -6.97
N ILE A 38 27.57 -4.92 -5.83
CA ILE A 38 28.50 -4.71 -4.72
C ILE A 38 28.78 -6.04 -4.03
N TRP A 39 27.71 -6.76 -3.67
CA TRP A 39 27.83 -8.02 -2.96
C TRP A 39 28.51 -9.10 -3.82
N LYS A 40 28.14 -9.21 -5.10
CA LYS A 40 28.77 -10.16 -6.03
C LYS A 40 30.24 -9.84 -6.27
N CYS A 41 30.61 -8.56 -6.26
CA CYS A 41 32.00 -8.14 -6.44
C CYS A 41 32.92 -8.73 -5.36
N ILE A 42 32.51 -8.71 -4.09
CA ILE A 42 33.33 -9.20 -2.96
C ILE A 42 33.10 -10.67 -2.58
N ASN A 43 32.17 -11.35 -3.27
CA ASN A 43 31.85 -12.77 -3.05
C ASN A 43 31.90 -13.56 -4.37
N PRO A 44 33.06 -13.66 -5.05
CA PRO A 44 33.16 -14.45 -6.27
C PRO A 44 32.92 -15.94 -5.98
N GLY A 45 32.27 -16.64 -6.92
CA GLY A 45 31.96 -18.07 -6.79
C GLY A 45 30.92 -18.39 -5.70
N TRP A 46 30.14 -17.40 -5.26
CA TRP A 46 29.08 -17.56 -4.25
C TRP A 46 28.02 -18.61 -4.61
N GLU A 47 27.89 -18.93 -5.90
CA GLU A 47 27.02 -19.97 -6.42
C GLU A 47 27.55 -21.40 -6.20
N THR A 48 28.84 -21.55 -5.87
CA THR A 48 29.51 -22.84 -5.65
C THR A 48 29.44 -23.27 -4.19
N ALA A 49 29.52 -24.58 -3.94
CA ALA A 49 29.57 -25.12 -2.57
C ALA A 49 30.79 -24.59 -1.79
N GLU A 50 31.93 -24.45 -2.45
CA GLU A 50 33.16 -23.88 -1.87
C GLU A 50 32.97 -22.40 -1.50
N GLY A 51 32.42 -21.59 -2.41
CA GLY A 51 32.13 -20.17 -2.14
C GLY A 51 31.11 -19.97 -1.02
N LEU A 52 30.07 -20.81 -0.95
CA LEU A 52 29.11 -20.79 0.16
C LEU A 52 29.77 -21.09 1.51
N GLU A 53 30.69 -22.06 1.58
CA GLU A 53 31.42 -22.35 2.82
C GLU A 53 32.39 -21.22 3.17
N ILE A 54 33.12 -20.66 2.20
CA ILE A 54 34.01 -19.50 2.42
C ILE A 54 33.22 -18.32 3.00
N ASN A 55 32.08 -17.97 2.42
CA ASN A 55 31.25 -16.85 2.89
C ASN A 55 30.66 -17.13 4.28
N SER A 56 30.26 -18.36 4.54
CA SER A 56 29.81 -18.77 5.88
C SER A 56 30.92 -18.63 6.92
N GLN A 57 32.15 -19.05 6.59
CA GLN A 57 33.31 -18.91 7.49
C GLN A 57 33.66 -17.44 7.76
N LYS A 58 33.52 -16.55 6.75
CA LYS A 58 33.69 -15.10 6.95
C LYS A 58 32.66 -14.56 7.96
N LEU A 59 31.38 -14.93 7.82
CA LEU A 59 30.33 -14.53 8.77
C LEU A 59 30.56 -15.10 10.17
N ILE A 60 30.98 -16.38 10.28
CA ILE A 60 31.32 -17.01 11.56
C ILE A 60 32.49 -16.32 12.23
N LYS A 61 33.56 -16.01 11.49
CA LYS A 61 34.71 -15.26 12.00
C LYS A 61 34.28 -13.90 12.54
N ARG A 62 33.46 -13.15 11.76
CA ARG A 62 32.92 -11.84 12.18
C ARG A 62 32.07 -11.94 13.44
N TRP A 63 31.25 -12.98 13.56
CA TRP A 63 30.43 -13.23 14.76
C TRP A 63 31.27 -13.63 15.99
N GLN A 64 32.36 -14.37 15.80
CA GLN A 64 33.26 -14.75 16.89
C GLN A 64 34.17 -13.62 17.36
N SER A 65 34.41 -12.62 16.51
CA SER A 65 35.28 -11.47 16.80
C SER A 65 34.52 -10.24 17.32
N ILE A 66 33.30 -10.40 17.83
CA ILE A 66 32.49 -9.27 18.33
C ILE A 66 33.17 -8.64 19.55
N THR A 67 33.40 -7.34 19.47
CA THR A 67 33.93 -6.49 20.55
C THR A 67 32.78 -5.94 21.41
N THR A 68 33.12 -5.27 22.51
CA THR A 68 32.13 -4.60 23.38
C THR A 68 32.45 -3.12 23.55
N ASN A 69 31.43 -2.32 23.81
CA ASN A 69 31.59 -0.92 24.21
C ASN A 69 31.85 -0.79 25.72
N ASN A 70 32.04 0.44 26.19
CA ASN A 70 32.29 0.77 27.61
C ASN A 70 31.15 0.38 28.56
N GLU A 71 29.93 0.11 28.04
CA GLU A 71 28.80 -0.41 28.82
C GLU A 71 28.79 -1.96 28.86
N GLY A 72 29.81 -2.62 28.30
CA GLY A 72 29.88 -4.07 28.18
C GLY A 72 28.91 -4.67 27.16
N LYS A 73 28.23 -3.84 26.36
CA LYS A 73 27.30 -4.30 25.33
C LYS A 73 28.08 -4.68 24.05
N PRO A 74 27.69 -5.75 23.34
CA PRO A 74 28.34 -6.11 22.08
C PRO A 74 28.18 -4.99 21.05
N ASN A 75 29.24 -4.67 20.33
CA ASN A 75 29.20 -3.65 19.27
C ASN A 75 28.46 -4.15 18.04
N THR A 76 28.49 -5.45 17.74
CA THR A 76 27.73 -6.04 16.63
C THR A 76 26.69 -7.03 17.16
N ILE A 77 25.49 -7.01 16.58
CA ILE A 77 24.41 -7.95 16.87
C ILE A 77 23.99 -8.63 15.56
N PHE A 78 23.98 -9.96 15.58
CA PHE A 78 23.46 -10.78 14.50
C PHE A 78 22.09 -11.32 14.92
N LEU A 79 21.06 -10.99 14.16
CA LEU A 79 19.68 -11.44 14.36
C LEU A 79 19.30 -12.42 13.27
N LYS A 80 18.73 -13.57 13.62
CA LYS A 80 18.07 -14.49 12.70
C LYS A 80 16.56 -14.38 12.83
N ALA A 81 15.88 -14.49 11.70
CA ALA A 81 14.46 -14.81 11.68
C ALA A 81 14.30 -16.29 11.38
N THR A 82 13.55 -17.01 12.19
CA THR A 82 13.23 -18.42 11.93
C THR A 82 11.75 -18.60 11.65
N LEU A 83 11.45 -19.56 10.78
CA LEU A 83 10.12 -20.02 10.41
C LEU A 83 10.05 -21.54 10.52
N PRO A 84 8.86 -22.14 10.71
CA PRO A 84 8.66 -23.58 10.59
C PRO A 84 9.22 -24.09 9.25
N ASP A 85 9.96 -25.19 9.30
CA ASP A 85 10.50 -25.81 8.09
C ASP A 85 9.39 -26.59 7.36
N PRO A 86 9.03 -26.22 6.11
CA PRO A 86 7.98 -26.92 5.36
C PRO A 86 8.36 -28.35 5.00
N GLU A 87 9.65 -28.68 4.98
CA GLU A 87 10.15 -30.02 4.63
C GLU A 87 10.37 -30.90 5.86
N LYS A 88 10.45 -30.31 7.06
CA LYS A 88 10.75 -31.02 8.31
C LYS A 88 9.80 -30.61 9.43
N THR A 89 8.76 -31.42 9.61
CA THR A 89 7.73 -31.18 10.63
C THR A 89 8.34 -31.09 12.02
N GLY A 90 8.16 -29.95 12.69
CA GLY A 90 8.66 -29.69 14.05
C GLY A 90 10.00 -28.96 14.11
N GLU A 91 10.72 -28.84 13.00
CA GLU A 91 11.95 -28.04 12.91
C GLU A 91 11.66 -26.61 12.45
N ARG A 92 12.63 -25.71 12.67
CA ARG A 92 12.58 -24.32 12.19
C ARG A 92 13.82 -24.03 11.35
N LYS A 93 13.63 -23.35 10.24
CA LYS A 93 14.67 -22.91 9.31
C LYS A 93 14.90 -21.40 9.44
N VAL A 94 16.14 -20.96 9.25
CA VAL A 94 16.45 -19.53 9.12
C VAL A 94 15.89 -19.02 7.81
N ALA A 95 15.11 -17.94 7.88
CA ALA A 95 14.42 -17.31 6.77
C ALA A 95 15.01 -15.92 6.41
N GLY A 96 15.81 -15.37 7.30
CA GLY A 96 16.49 -14.10 7.09
C GLY A 96 17.46 -13.77 8.21
N LEU A 97 18.30 -12.77 7.96
CA LEU A 97 19.32 -12.25 8.86
C LEU A 97 19.33 -10.73 8.83
N ALA A 98 19.54 -10.10 9.98
CA ALA A 98 20.02 -8.72 10.06
C ALA A 98 21.29 -8.61 10.91
N ILE A 99 22.24 -7.79 10.47
CA ILE A 99 23.44 -7.45 11.20
C ILE A 99 23.36 -5.96 11.55
N TRP A 100 23.39 -5.68 12.84
CA TRP A 100 23.42 -4.33 13.38
C TRP A 100 24.76 -4.05 14.05
N GLN A 101 25.33 -2.88 13.84
CA GLN A 101 26.65 -2.53 14.36
C GLN A 101 26.70 -1.11 14.95
N GLN A 102 27.19 -0.99 16.17
CA GLN A 102 27.48 0.28 16.82
C GLN A 102 28.86 0.78 16.40
N LEU A 103 28.89 1.92 15.72
CA LEU A 103 30.12 2.52 15.20
C LEU A 103 30.43 3.84 15.90
N SER A 104 31.72 4.06 16.17
CA SER A 104 32.27 5.28 16.76
C SER A 104 33.75 5.45 16.38
N ILE A 105 34.18 6.70 16.20
CA ILE A 105 35.62 7.01 16.05
C ILE A 105 36.28 7.14 17.43
N LEU A 106 35.51 7.47 18.46
CA LEU A 106 36.00 7.58 19.83
C LEU A 106 36.05 6.21 20.48
N GLU A 107 37.20 5.91 21.09
CA GLU A 107 37.48 4.66 21.78
C GLU A 107 36.42 4.33 22.84
N GLY A 108 35.99 3.07 22.86
CA GLY A 108 35.03 2.55 23.83
C GLY A 108 33.55 2.87 23.55
N TYR A 109 33.22 3.66 22.53
CA TYR A 109 31.83 3.97 22.17
C TYR A 109 31.27 3.15 20.99
N GLY A 110 32.09 2.30 20.36
CA GLY A 110 31.70 1.50 19.20
C GLY A 110 32.94 1.07 18.42
N ASP A 111 32.76 0.28 17.37
CA ASP A 111 33.87 -0.09 16.49
C ASP A 111 34.26 1.08 15.56
N PRO A 112 35.55 1.28 15.29
CA PRO A 112 35.97 2.19 14.23
C PRO A 112 35.58 1.62 12.87
N PHE A 113 35.28 2.51 11.92
CA PHE A 113 34.94 2.12 10.55
C PHE A 113 35.70 2.98 9.54
N THR A 114 36.52 2.33 8.73
CA THR A 114 37.35 2.97 7.69
C THR A 114 36.83 2.71 6.28
N GLY A 115 35.97 1.71 6.10
CA GLY A 115 35.57 1.20 4.79
C GLY A 115 36.69 0.45 4.05
N ASP A 116 37.79 0.12 4.72
CA ASP A 116 38.87 -0.69 4.16
C ASP A 116 38.41 -2.15 4.00
N ILE A 117 38.59 -2.68 2.80
CA ILE A 117 38.22 -4.05 2.43
C ILE A 117 39.43 -4.86 1.94
N SER A 118 40.65 -4.39 2.22
CA SER A 118 41.89 -4.98 1.67
C SER A 118 42.06 -6.46 2.05
N GLU A 119 41.60 -6.85 3.24
CA GLU A 119 41.62 -8.26 3.67
C GLU A 119 40.63 -9.11 2.85
N GLU A 120 39.42 -8.60 2.61
CA GLU A 120 38.34 -9.28 1.91
C GLU A 120 38.68 -9.55 0.43
N ILE A 121 39.45 -8.66 -0.18
CA ILE A 121 39.84 -8.71 -1.60
C ILE A 121 41.30 -9.13 -1.81
N ALA A 122 42.00 -9.60 -0.78
CA ALA A 122 43.43 -9.93 -0.87
C ALA A 122 43.76 -10.93 -2.00
N GLY A 123 42.84 -11.88 -2.25
CA GLY A 123 42.96 -12.89 -3.29
C GLY A 123 42.51 -12.46 -4.70
N PHE A 124 42.04 -11.22 -4.87
CA PHE A 124 41.57 -10.74 -6.18
C PHE A 124 42.74 -10.32 -7.07
N ASN A 125 42.51 -10.27 -8.39
CA ASN A 125 43.48 -9.63 -9.29
C ASN A 125 43.45 -8.11 -9.10
N GLU A 126 44.51 -7.41 -9.54
CA GLU A 126 44.67 -5.96 -9.32
C GLU A 126 43.53 -5.11 -9.92
N LYS A 127 42.91 -5.57 -11.03
CA LYS A 127 41.78 -4.86 -11.64
C LYS A 127 40.52 -4.97 -10.78
N GLU A 128 40.19 -6.16 -10.28
CA GLU A 128 39.04 -6.35 -9.38
C GLU A 128 39.26 -5.71 -8.01
N LYS A 129 40.51 -5.71 -7.49
CA LYS A 129 40.84 -4.99 -6.26
C LYS A 129 40.55 -3.50 -6.38
N ARG A 130 41.00 -2.87 -7.48
CA ARG A 130 40.74 -1.45 -7.76
C ARG A 130 39.26 -1.15 -7.84
N PHE A 131 38.51 -1.94 -8.61
CA PHE A 131 37.07 -1.74 -8.76
C PHE A 131 36.32 -1.88 -7.42
N ALA A 132 36.58 -2.96 -6.68
CA ALA A 132 35.96 -3.19 -5.37
C ALA A 132 36.25 -2.06 -4.39
N THR A 133 37.51 -1.62 -4.33
CA THR A 133 37.94 -0.51 -3.47
C THR A 133 37.22 0.79 -3.80
N GLN A 134 37.07 1.12 -5.09
CA GLN A 134 36.38 2.33 -5.53
C GLN A 134 34.88 2.29 -5.22
N MET A 135 34.23 1.14 -5.46
CA MET A 135 32.83 0.93 -5.10
C MET A 135 32.62 1.11 -3.59
N PHE A 136 33.39 0.42 -2.75
CA PHE A 136 33.23 0.50 -1.29
C PHE A 136 33.54 1.89 -0.73
N ARG A 137 34.55 2.58 -1.31
CA ARG A 137 34.84 3.97 -0.98
C ARG A 137 33.62 4.87 -1.26
N SER A 138 32.97 4.71 -2.40
CA SER A 138 31.76 5.48 -2.74
C SER A 138 30.57 5.12 -1.85
N LEU A 139 30.30 3.84 -1.66
CA LEU A 139 29.18 3.35 -0.85
C LEU A 139 29.21 3.93 0.57
N TYR A 140 30.38 3.90 1.22
CA TYR A 140 30.51 4.29 2.62
C TYR A 140 31.07 5.69 2.86
N LYS A 141 31.30 6.48 1.80
CA LYS A 141 31.83 7.86 1.90
C LYS A 141 31.02 8.69 2.90
N ARG A 142 29.69 8.69 2.73
CA ARG A 142 28.79 9.49 3.58
C ARG A 142 28.74 8.97 5.03
N ARG A 143 28.74 7.65 5.23
CA ARG A 143 28.82 7.03 6.57
C ARG A 143 30.06 7.49 7.33
N ILE A 144 31.22 7.49 6.68
CA ILE A 144 32.50 7.90 7.27
C ILE A 144 32.50 9.40 7.59
N GLU A 145 32.02 10.25 6.66
CA GLU A 145 31.85 11.68 6.91
C GLU A 145 30.92 11.93 8.09
N TYR A 146 29.85 11.16 8.21
CA TYR A 146 28.90 11.28 9.28
C TYR A 146 29.49 10.87 10.64
N LEU A 147 30.22 9.75 10.70
CA LEU A 147 30.95 9.34 11.89
C LEU A 147 31.92 10.44 12.39
N LYS A 148 32.60 11.13 11.47
CA LYS A 148 33.46 12.27 11.80
C LYS A 148 32.65 13.46 12.34
N GLN A 149 31.51 13.77 11.72
CA GLN A 149 30.63 14.86 12.16
C GLN A 149 30.13 14.63 13.60
N ILE A 150 29.64 13.43 13.90
CA ILE A 150 29.07 13.12 15.22
C ILE A 150 30.14 12.97 16.32
N SER A 151 31.39 12.70 15.93
CA SER A 151 32.53 12.55 16.84
C SER A 151 33.34 13.85 17.04
N SER A 152 32.94 14.94 16.37
CA SER A 152 33.59 16.24 16.49
C SER A 152 33.50 16.79 17.94
N PRO A 153 34.51 17.51 18.46
CA PRO A 153 34.44 18.14 19.78
C PRO A 153 33.24 19.06 20.00
N ASN A 154 32.70 19.63 18.92
CA ASN A 154 31.53 20.52 18.95
C ASN A 154 30.19 19.77 18.84
N SER A 155 30.23 18.43 18.75
CA SER A 155 29.03 17.60 18.66
C SER A 155 28.37 17.49 20.03
N GLU A 156 27.10 17.84 20.13
CA GLU A 156 26.29 17.62 21.34
C GLU A 156 25.84 16.15 21.49
N ARG A 157 26.36 15.22 20.67
CA ARG A 157 25.93 13.82 20.68
C ARG A 157 26.55 13.03 21.83
N LYS A 158 25.67 12.47 22.65
CA LYS A 158 26.00 11.54 23.74
C LYS A 158 25.03 10.35 23.68
N PRO A 159 25.50 9.11 23.50
CA PRO A 159 26.89 8.76 23.16
C PRO A 159 27.27 9.21 21.72
N PRO A 160 28.57 9.45 21.44
CA PRO A 160 29.09 9.84 20.13
C PRO A 160 29.20 8.62 19.18
N ALA A 161 28.09 7.93 18.97
CA ALA A 161 28.01 6.72 18.16
C ALA A 161 26.73 6.71 17.30
N ILE A 162 26.72 5.82 16.30
CA ILE A 162 25.53 5.48 15.49
C ILE A 162 25.30 3.97 15.54
N PHE A 163 24.08 3.54 15.26
CA PHE A 163 23.72 2.12 15.18
C PHE A 163 23.33 1.74 13.76
N VAL A 164 24.24 1.09 13.06
CA VAL A 164 24.15 0.85 11.62
C VAL A 164 23.43 -0.46 11.36
N LEU A 165 22.41 -0.44 10.49
CA LEU A 165 21.93 -1.66 9.86
C LEU A 165 22.88 -1.98 8.70
N ASP A 166 23.83 -2.86 8.97
CA ASP A 166 24.94 -3.16 8.05
C ASP A 166 24.55 -4.18 6.98
N LEU A 167 23.69 -5.13 7.33
CA LEU A 167 23.16 -6.12 6.39
C LEU A 167 21.73 -6.49 6.80
N CYS A 168 20.83 -6.60 5.84
CA CYS A 168 19.53 -7.24 6.03
C CYS A 168 19.22 -8.08 4.79
N ALA A 169 19.08 -9.38 4.97
CA ALA A 169 18.76 -10.32 3.90
C ALA A 169 17.60 -11.20 4.31
N VAL A 170 16.64 -11.39 3.41
CA VAL A 170 15.54 -12.32 3.59
C VAL A 170 15.49 -13.18 2.35
N ASP A 171 15.49 -14.49 2.56
CA ASP A 171 15.35 -15.47 1.49
C ASP A 171 14.07 -15.12 0.69
N PRO A 172 14.15 -15.01 -0.65
CA PRO A 172 13.01 -14.71 -1.52
C PRO A 172 11.77 -15.56 -1.24
N ALA A 173 11.93 -16.83 -0.83
CA ALA A 173 10.82 -17.72 -0.48
C ALA A 173 10.04 -17.28 0.76
N PHE A 174 10.64 -16.45 1.63
CA PHE A 174 10.03 -15.94 2.86
C PHE A 174 9.83 -14.43 2.87
N GLN A 175 10.09 -13.75 1.76
CA GLN A 175 9.77 -12.33 1.59
C GLN A 175 8.25 -12.10 1.67
N ARG A 176 7.84 -10.85 1.92
CA ARG A 176 6.43 -10.43 2.11
C ARG A 176 5.73 -11.00 3.35
N ARG A 177 6.41 -11.80 4.18
CA ARG A 177 5.92 -12.25 5.49
C ARG A 177 6.25 -11.28 6.65
N GLY A 178 6.79 -10.09 6.37
CA GLY A 178 7.21 -9.12 7.38
C GLY A 178 8.57 -9.40 8.04
N VAL A 179 9.31 -10.42 7.59
CA VAL A 179 10.61 -10.85 8.17
C VAL A 179 11.62 -9.71 8.26
N ALA A 180 11.83 -8.97 7.17
CA ALA A 180 12.77 -7.84 7.14
C ALA A 180 12.34 -6.74 8.12
N SER A 181 11.05 -6.42 8.19
CA SER A 181 10.55 -5.39 9.11
C SER A 181 10.83 -5.79 10.56
N MET A 182 10.50 -7.02 10.95
CA MET A 182 10.73 -7.51 12.32
C MET A 182 12.22 -7.53 12.69
N LEU A 183 13.10 -7.93 11.77
CA LEU A 183 14.54 -7.91 11.98
C LEU A 183 15.08 -6.48 12.20
N VAL A 184 14.53 -5.50 11.47
CA VAL A 184 14.93 -4.10 11.59
C VAL A 184 14.35 -3.45 12.84
N GLU A 185 13.09 -3.74 13.18
CA GLU A 185 12.43 -3.26 14.41
C GLU A 185 13.20 -3.63 15.67
N VAL A 186 13.66 -4.88 15.79
CA VAL A 186 14.46 -5.33 16.94
C VAL A 186 15.76 -4.53 17.08
N GLY A 187 16.43 -4.19 15.97
CA GLY A 187 17.63 -3.34 16.03
C GLY A 187 17.32 -1.88 16.35
N LEU A 188 16.21 -1.33 15.86
CA LEU A 188 15.75 0.01 16.24
C LEU A 188 15.40 0.09 17.74
N GLU A 189 14.81 -0.95 18.32
CA GLU A 189 14.57 -1.04 19.76
C GLU A 189 15.87 -1.12 20.56
N GLU A 190 16.86 -1.86 20.05
CA GLU A 190 18.18 -1.95 20.68
C GLU A 190 18.93 -0.60 20.63
N ALA A 191 18.83 0.14 19.52
CA ALA A 191 19.36 1.50 19.42
C ALA A 191 18.78 2.43 20.49
N LYS A 192 17.46 2.31 20.76
CA LYS A 192 16.78 3.06 21.83
C LYS A 192 17.36 2.72 23.20
N LYS A 193 17.58 1.43 23.49
CA LYS A 193 18.19 0.94 24.75
C LYS A 193 19.64 1.39 24.92
N ARG A 194 20.32 1.77 23.84
CA ARG A 194 21.71 2.28 23.83
C ARG A 194 21.80 3.80 23.92
N GLY A 195 20.79 4.45 24.49
CA GLY A 195 20.76 5.90 24.64
C GLY A 195 20.20 6.62 23.42
N ASN A 196 19.24 5.99 22.72
CA ASN A 196 18.61 6.53 21.52
C ASN A 196 19.62 6.87 20.42
N LEU A 197 20.49 5.89 20.12
CA LEU A 197 21.41 5.97 18.99
C LEU A 197 20.62 6.19 17.71
N GLU A 198 21.10 7.11 16.88
CA GLU A 198 20.55 7.28 15.55
C GLU A 198 20.98 6.10 14.67
N CYS A 199 20.04 5.56 13.92
CA CYS A 199 20.30 4.44 13.03
C CYS A 199 20.59 4.90 11.61
N THR A 200 21.55 4.26 10.95
CA THR A 200 21.92 4.55 9.56
C THR A 200 22.03 3.29 8.72
N THR A 201 21.88 3.40 7.40
CA THR A 201 22.08 2.28 6.45
C THR A 201 22.23 2.81 5.01
N GLU A 202 22.99 2.12 4.18
CA GLU A 202 23.04 2.32 2.72
C GLU A 202 21.95 1.44 2.09
N GLY A 203 20.74 1.98 2.04
CA GLY A 203 19.56 1.26 1.59
C GLY A 203 19.61 0.94 0.10
N SER A 204 19.62 -0.35 -0.24
CA SER A 204 19.45 -0.82 -1.62
C SER A 204 18.06 -0.49 -2.18
N ALA A 205 17.90 -0.61 -3.50
CA ALA A 205 16.62 -0.40 -4.17
C ALA A 205 15.47 -1.22 -3.54
N MET A 206 15.74 -2.48 -3.18
CA MET A 206 14.77 -3.37 -2.55
C MET A 206 14.56 -3.07 -1.05
N GLY A 207 15.64 -2.77 -0.31
CA GLY A 207 15.56 -2.58 1.14
C GLY A 207 14.98 -1.23 1.56
N ARG A 208 15.24 -0.16 0.80
CA ARG A 208 14.95 1.22 1.22
C ARG A 208 13.48 1.51 1.51
N ALA A 209 12.54 0.82 0.85
CA ALA A 209 11.11 0.96 1.15
C ALA A 209 10.75 0.40 2.54
N VAL A 210 11.35 -0.72 2.96
CA VAL A 210 11.17 -1.26 4.32
C VAL A 210 11.75 -0.30 5.35
N TYR A 211 12.98 0.18 5.12
CA TYR A 211 13.64 1.07 6.06
C TYR A 211 12.91 2.40 6.22
N ARG A 212 12.41 2.98 5.11
CA ARG A 212 11.62 4.23 5.13
C ARG A 212 10.34 4.10 5.96
N ARG A 213 9.63 2.98 5.85
CA ARG A 213 8.46 2.69 6.70
C ARG A 213 8.82 2.60 8.19
N LEU A 214 10.05 2.23 8.52
CA LEU A 214 10.55 2.09 9.88
C LEU A 214 11.28 3.34 10.40
N GLY A 215 11.10 4.49 9.73
CA GLY A 215 11.57 5.78 10.22
C GLY A 215 12.95 6.22 9.71
N PHE A 216 13.56 5.46 8.80
CA PHE A 216 14.74 5.92 8.08
C PHE A 216 14.35 6.96 7.02
N LYS A 217 15.15 8.02 6.88
CA LYS A 217 14.93 9.11 5.94
C LYS A 217 16.16 9.31 5.08
N ASP A 218 15.91 9.70 3.84
CA ASP A 218 16.93 10.14 2.91
C ASP A 218 17.49 11.49 3.37
N GLU A 219 18.79 11.71 3.19
CA GLU A 219 19.39 13.02 3.42
C GLU A 219 19.15 14.02 2.28
N GLY A 220 18.46 13.59 1.22
CA GLY A 220 18.04 14.43 0.10
C GLY A 220 19.09 14.55 -1.00
N THR A 221 20.15 13.75 -0.96
CA THR A 221 21.23 13.75 -1.96
C THR A 221 20.96 12.86 -3.17
N GLY A 222 19.87 12.07 -3.14
CA GLY A 222 19.58 11.07 -4.17
C GLY A 222 20.43 9.82 -4.02
N ASP A 223 20.52 9.01 -5.08
CA ASP A 223 21.33 7.79 -5.11
C ASP A 223 22.83 8.11 -4.91
N ILE A 224 23.57 7.16 -4.34
CA ILE A 224 25.01 7.25 -4.12
C ILE A 224 25.73 7.48 -5.45
N VAL A 225 26.59 8.50 -5.48
CA VAL A 225 27.44 8.79 -6.62
C VAL A 225 28.67 7.88 -6.60
N TRP A 226 28.78 7.04 -7.62
CA TRP A 226 29.86 6.08 -7.79
C TRP A 226 31.07 6.73 -8.49
N GLU A 227 32.15 6.91 -7.74
CA GLU A 227 33.41 7.48 -8.19
C GLU A 227 34.36 6.35 -8.58
N VAL A 228 34.23 5.87 -9.83
CA VAL A 228 35.07 4.80 -10.38
C VAL A 228 35.87 5.28 -11.59
N ASP A 229 37.00 4.63 -11.86
CA ASP A 229 37.83 4.89 -13.04
C ASP A 229 37.03 4.70 -14.34
N GLU A 230 37.46 5.37 -15.40
CA GLU A 230 36.79 5.38 -16.70
C GLU A 230 36.51 3.97 -17.25
N GLU A 231 37.47 3.03 -17.07
CA GLU A 231 37.32 1.65 -17.52
C GLU A 231 36.20 0.86 -16.81
N PHE A 232 35.72 1.36 -15.67
CA PHE A 232 34.66 0.73 -14.88
C PHE A 232 33.31 1.42 -15.02
N GLN A 233 33.20 2.50 -15.79
CA GLN A 233 31.96 3.27 -15.93
C GLN A 233 30.79 2.41 -16.42
N ALA A 234 31.04 1.51 -17.38
CA ALA A 234 30.04 0.59 -17.92
C ALA A 234 29.66 -0.59 -17.00
N ARG A 235 30.38 -0.83 -15.89
CA ARG A 235 30.01 -1.88 -14.94
C ARG A 235 28.77 -1.47 -14.13
N ASP A 236 27.96 -2.45 -13.78
CA ASP A 236 26.75 -2.22 -12.99
C ASP A 236 27.03 -1.56 -11.64
N LYS A 237 26.12 -0.69 -11.21
CA LYS A 237 26.21 0.20 -10.05
C LYS A 237 24.81 0.34 -9.45
N PRO A 238 24.56 -0.21 -8.27
CA PRO A 238 23.20 -0.22 -7.73
C PRO A 238 22.80 1.18 -7.22
N PRO A 239 21.51 1.55 -7.31
CA PRO A 239 21.01 2.84 -6.86
C PRO A 239 20.77 2.85 -5.34
N ASN A 240 21.84 2.68 -4.57
CA ASN A 240 21.78 2.72 -3.10
C ASN A 240 21.62 4.15 -2.60
N VAL A 241 20.98 4.35 -1.46
CA VAL A 241 20.80 5.66 -0.81
C VAL A 241 21.29 5.62 0.63
N PHE A 242 21.95 6.68 1.10
CA PHE A 242 22.28 6.80 2.51
C PHE A 242 21.05 7.26 3.29
N LEU A 243 20.60 6.42 4.23
CA LEU A 243 19.43 6.70 5.05
C LEU A 243 19.79 6.80 6.52
N ARG A 244 19.09 7.68 7.25
CA ARG A 244 19.21 7.82 8.71
C ARG A 244 17.88 8.08 9.40
N THR A 245 17.72 7.65 10.64
CA THR A 245 16.56 8.00 11.47
C THR A 245 16.74 9.41 12.05
N ASP A 246 15.68 10.08 12.55
CA ASP A 246 15.83 11.26 13.42
C ASP A 246 16.00 10.82 14.89
N ARG A 247 16.53 11.71 15.77
CA ARG A 247 16.39 11.50 17.22
C ARG A 247 14.90 11.43 17.56
N TRP A 248 14.46 10.24 17.98
CA TRP A 248 13.08 10.02 18.42
C TRP A 248 12.68 11.03 19.52
N LYS A 249 11.61 11.81 19.29
CA LYS A 249 10.90 12.57 20.34
C LYS A 249 9.79 11.68 20.90
N PRO A 250 9.59 11.59 22.23
CA PRO A 250 8.65 10.66 22.82
C PRO A 250 7.19 11.03 22.52
N PRO A 251 6.34 10.07 22.10
CA PRO A 251 4.94 10.07 22.49
C PRO A 251 4.85 9.83 24.01
N GLN A 252 3.94 10.51 24.71
CA GLN A 252 3.61 10.15 26.08
C GLN A 252 2.98 8.76 26.10
N VAL A 253 3.66 7.76 26.69
CA VAL A 253 3.12 6.40 26.79
C VAL A 253 3.22 5.88 28.23
N ARG A 254 2.08 5.35 28.68
CA ARG A 254 1.89 4.56 29.90
C ARG A 254 2.81 3.33 29.93
N LYS A 255 3.35 3.05 31.12
CA LYS A 255 4.11 1.84 31.46
C LYS A 255 3.37 0.55 31.06
N THR A 256 4.09 -0.39 30.43
CA THR A 256 4.29 -1.82 30.78
C THR A 256 5.25 -2.36 29.69
N ILE A 257 6.42 -2.95 29.98
CA ILE A 257 6.62 -4.39 30.21
C ILE A 257 7.97 -4.61 30.91
N ALA A 258 7.92 -5.38 31.99
CA ALA A 258 9.03 -6.13 32.55
C ALA A 258 9.00 -7.55 31.94
N SER A 259 10.17 -8.03 31.46
CA SER A 259 10.60 -9.43 31.28
C SER A 259 11.44 -9.64 30.00
N ILE A 260 12.59 -8.97 29.89
CA ILE A 260 13.73 -9.45 29.09
C ILE A 260 15.00 -9.13 29.90
N GLU A 261 15.20 -9.84 31.00
CA GLU A 261 16.38 -9.66 31.86
C GLU A 261 17.18 -10.95 32.13
N GLN A 262 17.00 -12.04 31.38
CA GLN A 262 17.73 -13.28 31.70
C GLN A 262 18.40 -14.05 30.54
N THR A 263 18.63 -13.43 29.38
CA THR A 263 19.32 -14.15 28.28
C THR A 263 20.51 -13.41 27.66
N LEU A 264 20.78 -12.15 28.05
CA LEU A 264 21.93 -11.37 27.52
C LEU A 264 23.13 -11.30 28.48
N ALA A 265 23.14 -12.07 29.57
CA ALA A 265 24.22 -12.08 30.56
C ALA A 265 25.05 -13.40 30.59
N ILE A 266 24.92 -14.29 29.60
CA ILE A 266 25.55 -15.64 29.67
C ILE A 266 26.67 -15.88 28.64
N ASN A 267 27.13 -14.88 27.89
CA ASN A 267 28.29 -15.04 26.99
C ASN A 267 29.58 -14.32 27.43
N ALA A 268 29.66 -13.86 28.68
CA ALA A 268 30.91 -13.31 29.24
C ALA A 268 31.61 -14.20 30.28
N SER A 269 31.04 -15.37 30.65
CA SER A 269 31.71 -16.28 31.60
C SER A 269 31.38 -17.75 31.32
N ALA A 270 32.18 -18.38 30.47
CA ALA A 270 32.20 -19.84 30.34
C ALA A 270 33.64 -20.34 30.23
N ARG A 271 34.35 -20.31 31.37
CA ARG A 271 35.46 -21.23 31.64
C ARG A 271 35.20 -21.88 33.00
N SER A 272 35.19 -23.21 32.99
CA SER A 272 35.17 -24.18 34.11
C SER A 272 33.85 -24.90 34.37
N SER A 273 33.99 -26.23 34.49
CA SER A 273 33.00 -27.30 34.51
C SER A 273 32.14 -27.38 35.79
N PRO A 274 30.98 -28.07 35.79
CA PRO A 274 30.00 -28.04 36.89
C PRO A 274 30.08 -29.25 37.82
N PRO A 275 29.38 -29.21 38.97
CA PRO A 275 28.71 -30.39 39.52
C PRO A 275 27.18 -30.16 39.71
N PRO A 276 26.40 -31.24 39.89
CA PRO A 276 24.94 -31.23 39.70
C PRO A 276 24.18 -31.02 41.01
N LEU A 277 22.96 -30.48 40.96
CA LEU A 277 21.93 -30.74 41.98
C LEU A 277 20.50 -30.40 41.51
N GLU A 278 19.72 -31.48 41.46
CA GLU A 278 18.33 -31.73 41.88
C GLU A 278 17.17 -30.75 41.57
N ILE A 279 16.12 -31.40 41.05
CA ILE A 279 14.82 -30.89 40.66
C ILE A 279 13.88 -30.89 41.88
N HIS A 280 13.26 -29.76 42.18
CA HIS A 280 12.04 -29.69 42.97
C HIS A 280 10.93 -28.97 42.20
N VAL A 281 9.91 -29.74 41.86
CA VAL A 281 8.66 -29.31 41.25
C VAL A 281 7.77 -28.76 42.37
N SER A 282 7.37 -27.49 42.28
CA SER A 282 6.28 -26.93 43.07
C SER A 282 5.25 -26.30 42.15
N THR A 283 4.09 -26.94 42.13
CA THR A 283 2.85 -26.53 41.49
C THR A 283 2.27 -25.30 42.20
N SER A 284 2.07 -24.21 41.46
CA SER A 284 1.09 -23.20 41.84
C SER A 284 0.45 -22.56 40.61
N LEU A 285 -0.83 -22.89 40.50
CA LEU A 285 -1.82 -22.38 39.58
C LEU A 285 -2.03 -20.88 39.86
N CYS A 286 -1.78 -20.00 38.87
CA CYS A 286 -2.24 -18.62 38.96
C CYS A 286 -2.79 -18.19 37.60
N LEU A 287 -4.12 -18.16 37.52
CA LEU A 287 -4.90 -17.55 36.44
C LEU A 287 -4.66 -16.03 36.45
N LEU A 288 -4.00 -15.50 35.43
CA LEU A 288 -4.13 -14.09 35.06
C LEU A 288 -4.16 -13.98 33.53
N GLY A 289 -5.37 -14.01 32.98
CA GLY A 289 -5.65 -13.43 31.69
C GLY A 289 -5.55 -11.91 31.78
N LYS A 290 -4.84 -11.29 30.83
CA LYS A 290 -5.28 -10.10 30.09
C LYS A 290 -4.24 -9.75 29.01
N THR A 291 -4.74 -9.78 27.78
CA THR A 291 -4.15 -9.41 26.51
C THR A 291 -3.61 -7.98 26.51
N ALA A 292 -2.34 -7.79 26.12
CA ALA A 292 -1.81 -6.48 25.72
C ALA A 292 -1.75 -6.45 24.18
N TYR A 293 -2.74 -5.78 23.58
CA TYR A 293 -2.79 -5.46 22.16
C TYR A 293 -1.63 -4.51 21.79
N ALA A 294 -0.85 -4.84 20.76
CA ALA A 294 -0.05 -3.85 20.05
C ALA A 294 -1.00 -2.82 19.42
N PRO A 295 -0.64 -1.52 19.35
CA PRO A 295 -1.47 -0.55 18.64
C PRO A 295 -1.47 -0.93 17.15
N ALA A 296 -2.61 -1.40 16.65
CA ALA A 296 -2.79 -1.69 15.24
C ALA A 296 -2.54 -0.41 14.44
N THR A 297 -1.63 -0.46 13.47
CA THR A 297 -1.69 0.48 12.34
C THR A 297 -3.09 0.40 11.75
N MET A 298 -3.73 1.54 11.50
CA MET A 298 -5.10 1.52 11.01
C MET A 298 -5.12 0.81 9.64
N PRO A 299 -6.10 -0.08 9.40
CA PRO A 299 -6.20 -0.79 8.13
C PRO A 299 -6.32 0.18 6.96
N ILE A 300 -5.60 -0.07 5.87
CA ILE A 300 -5.78 0.63 4.60
C ILE A 300 -7.04 0.09 3.92
N VAL A 301 -7.92 0.99 3.50
CA VAL A 301 -9.19 0.66 2.87
C VAL A 301 -9.30 1.32 1.52
N ASP A 302 -9.44 0.50 0.48
CA ASP A 302 -9.76 0.94 -0.87
C ASP A 302 -11.28 0.97 -1.08
N ILE A 303 -11.87 2.16 -1.18
CA ILE A 303 -13.31 2.31 -1.41
C ILE A 303 -13.70 2.50 -2.88
N HIS A 304 -12.73 2.63 -3.79
CA HIS A 304 -12.98 2.88 -5.19
C HIS A 304 -12.27 1.80 -5.99
N THR A 305 -12.95 0.67 -6.16
CA THR A 305 -12.33 -0.52 -6.74
C THR A 305 -13.41 -1.44 -7.30
N HIS A 306 -13.21 -1.91 -8.52
CA HIS A 306 -14.29 -2.48 -9.32
C HIS A 306 -14.12 -3.97 -9.58
N VAL A 307 -15.24 -4.64 -9.87
CA VAL A 307 -15.35 -6.02 -10.34
C VAL A 307 -16.49 -6.20 -11.35
N TYR A 308 -16.38 -7.22 -12.20
CA TYR A 308 -17.46 -7.81 -12.98
C TYR A 308 -17.67 -9.24 -12.48
N PRO A 309 -18.55 -9.47 -11.50
CA PRO A 309 -18.70 -10.78 -10.87
C PRO A 309 -19.20 -11.83 -11.88
N PRO A 310 -18.99 -13.14 -11.63
CA PRO A 310 -19.37 -14.22 -12.54
C PRO A 310 -20.77 -14.11 -13.12
N LYS A 311 -21.79 -13.77 -12.30
CA LYS A 311 -23.17 -13.58 -12.78
C LYS A 311 -23.31 -12.45 -13.79
N TYR A 312 -22.58 -11.36 -13.59
CA TYR A 312 -22.56 -10.26 -14.55
C TYR A 312 -21.79 -10.63 -15.83
N MET A 313 -20.70 -11.40 -15.72
CA MET A 313 -19.97 -11.91 -16.87
C MET A 313 -20.81 -12.90 -17.70
N GLU A 314 -21.61 -13.75 -17.06
CA GLU A 314 -22.60 -14.60 -17.73
C GLU A 314 -23.60 -13.75 -18.52
N LEU A 315 -24.17 -12.72 -17.89
CA LEU A 315 -25.07 -11.77 -18.53
C LEU A 315 -24.42 -11.08 -19.73
N LEU A 316 -23.21 -10.53 -19.60
CA LEU A 316 -22.53 -9.84 -20.70
C LEU A 316 -22.14 -10.78 -21.84
N ARG A 317 -21.82 -12.05 -21.56
CA ARG A 317 -21.49 -13.06 -22.58
C ARG A 317 -22.71 -13.57 -23.32
N SER A 318 -23.89 -13.57 -22.70
CA SER A 318 -25.14 -14.00 -23.36
C SER A 318 -25.76 -12.93 -24.26
N ARG A 319 -25.29 -11.68 -24.19
CA ARG A 319 -25.86 -10.55 -24.93
C ARG A 319 -25.37 -10.48 -26.37
N THR A 320 -26.29 -10.11 -27.26
CA THR A 320 -26.03 -9.88 -28.69
C THR A 320 -25.93 -8.40 -29.05
N THR A 321 -26.35 -7.49 -28.16
CA THR A 321 -26.25 -6.04 -28.32
C THR A 321 -25.38 -5.43 -27.23
N VAL A 322 -24.76 -4.28 -27.52
CA VAL A 322 -23.94 -3.53 -26.56
C VAL A 322 -24.73 -3.24 -25.28
N PRO A 323 -24.14 -3.39 -24.08
CA PRO A 323 -22.79 -3.89 -23.82
C PRO A 323 -22.69 -5.42 -23.87
N TYR A 324 -21.52 -5.97 -24.22
CA TYR A 324 -21.28 -7.41 -24.21
C TYR A 324 -19.80 -7.76 -24.03
N VAL A 325 -19.53 -9.03 -23.68
CA VAL A 325 -18.17 -9.61 -23.66
C VAL A 325 -18.10 -10.81 -24.59
N ARG A 326 -17.19 -10.79 -25.58
CA ARG A 326 -17.01 -11.88 -26.54
C ARG A 326 -15.55 -12.01 -26.97
N THR A 327 -15.17 -13.20 -27.45
CA THR A 327 -13.97 -13.40 -28.26
C THR A 327 -14.33 -13.31 -29.74
N PHE A 328 -13.35 -12.97 -30.57
CA PHE A 328 -13.52 -12.88 -32.02
C PHE A 328 -12.65 -13.92 -32.73
N GLU A 329 -13.04 -14.37 -33.92
CA GLU A 329 -12.34 -15.44 -34.66
C GLU A 329 -10.87 -15.09 -34.96
N ASP A 330 -10.57 -13.82 -35.21
CA ASP A 330 -9.23 -13.30 -35.47
C ASP A 330 -8.43 -13.01 -34.18
N ALA A 331 -9.05 -13.14 -33.00
CA ALA A 331 -8.42 -12.96 -31.69
C ALA A 331 -9.05 -13.87 -30.61
N PRO A 332 -8.92 -15.20 -30.74
CA PRO A 332 -9.64 -16.15 -29.87
C PRO A 332 -9.21 -16.10 -28.41
N ASP A 333 -7.97 -15.67 -28.13
CA ASP A 333 -7.39 -15.58 -26.79
C ASP A 333 -7.58 -14.20 -26.14
N SER A 334 -8.26 -13.26 -26.80
CA SER A 334 -8.48 -11.90 -26.30
C SER A 334 -9.97 -11.59 -26.23
N ALA A 335 -10.59 -11.87 -25.08
CA ALA A 335 -11.94 -11.42 -24.82
C ALA A 335 -11.98 -9.88 -24.81
N ARG A 336 -13.01 -9.33 -25.45
CA ARG A 336 -13.23 -7.88 -25.53
C ARG A 336 -14.51 -7.52 -24.79
N LEU A 337 -14.41 -6.48 -23.98
CA LEU A 337 -15.53 -5.80 -23.38
C LEU A 337 -15.89 -4.59 -24.25
N ILE A 338 -17.10 -4.59 -24.81
CA ILE A 338 -17.64 -3.49 -25.62
C ILE A 338 -18.80 -2.88 -24.84
N ILE A 339 -18.67 -1.61 -24.47
CA ILE A 339 -19.63 -0.92 -23.60
C ILE A 339 -20.40 0.16 -24.35
N LEU A 340 -19.78 0.83 -25.32
CA LEU A 340 -20.40 1.92 -26.06
C LEU A 340 -20.73 1.48 -27.49
N PRO A 341 -21.87 1.90 -28.07
CA PRO A 341 -22.21 1.57 -29.46
C PRO A 341 -21.14 1.97 -30.47
N GLY A 342 -20.43 3.08 -30.21
CA GLY A 342 -19.32 3.53 -31.07
C GLY A 342 -18.06 2.65 -31.01
N GLU A 343 -17.95 1.76 -30.02
CA GLU A 343 -16.86 0.78 -29.92
C GLU A 343 -17.14 -0.50 -30.74
N ASP A 344 -18.36 -0.67 -31.26
CA ASP A 344 -18.84 -1.89 -31.95
C ASP A 344 -18.86 -1.75 -33.48
N ASP A 345 -17.89 -1.05 -34.07
CA ASP A 345 -17.81 -0.87 -35.52
C ASP A 345 -17.25 -2.13 -36.22
N PRO A 346 -18.04 -2.81 -37.08
CA PRO A 346 -17.58 -3.97 -37.85
C PRO A 346 -16.38 -3.72 -38.76
N ALA A 347 -16.10 -2.47 -39.13
CA ALA A 347 -14.95 -2.09 -39.95
C ALA A 347 -13.65 -1.95 -39.13
N THR A 348 -13.74 -1.86 -37.80
CA THR A 348 -12.57 -1.79 -36.91
C THR A 348 -12.04 -3.20 -36.63
N PRO A 349 -10.71 -3.45 -36.67
CA PRO A 349 -10.11 -4.74 -36.27
C PRO A 349 -10.59 -5.17 -34.88
N SER A 350 -10.88 -6.45 -34.66
CA SER A 350 -11.51 -6.90 -33.41
C SER A 350 -10.67 -6.61 -32.16
N THR A 351 -9.35 -6.69 -32.28
CA THR A 351 -8.38 -6.35 -31.23
C THR A 351 -8.38 -4.87 -30.85
N SER A 352 -8.96 -4.02 -31.70
CA SER A 352 -9.13 -2.58 -31.50
C SER A 352 -10.56 -2.20 -31.09
N ARG A 353 -11.51 -3.15 -31.03
CA ARG A 353 -12.87 -2.89 -30.53
C ARG A 353 -12.93 -3.01 -29.02
N GLY A 354 -13.64 -2.07 -28.39
CA GLY A 354 -13.77 -2.01 -26.93
C GLY A 354 -12.42 -2.14 -26.24
N ARG A 355 -12.38 -2.86 -25.11
CA ARG A 355 -11.18 -3.02 -24.28
C ARG A 355 -10.86 -4.49 -24.04
N PRO A 356 -9.58 -4.87 -23.91
CA PRO A 356 -9.24 -6.20 -23.40
C PRO A 356 -9.86 -6.37 -22.01
N ILE A 357 -10.45 -7.54 -21.76
CA ILE A 357 -10.94 -7.91 -20.44
C ILE A 357 -10.29 -9.22 -20.00
N GLY A 358 -9.40 -9.13 -19.01
CA GLY A 358 -8.77 -10.28 -18.39
C GLY A 358 -9.42 -10.66 -17.06
N SER A 359 -8.83 -11.66 -16.40
CA SER A 359 -9.30 -12.17 -15.11
C SER A 359 -9.26 -11.12 -14.00
N GLU A 360 -8.45 -10.07 -14.12
CA GLU A 360 -8.36 -8.95 -13.18
C GLU A 360 -9.70 -8.23 -12.96
N TYR A 361 -10.64 -8.37 -13.90
CA TYR A 361 -11.98 -7.81 -13.76
C TYR A 361 -12.96 -8.74 -13.02
N TYR A 362 -12.86 -10.06 -13.18
CA TYR A 362 -13.94 -10.98 -12.77
C TYR A 362 -13.51 -12.12 -11.83
N ASP A 363 -12.22 -12.38 -11.70
CA ASP A 363 -11.70 -13.33 -10.71
C ASP A 363 -11.38 -12.60 -9.41
N ILE A 364 -12.14 -12.92 -8.36
CA ILE A 364 -11.94 -12.33 -7.04
C ILE A 364 -10.56 -12.65 -6.45
N LYS A 365 -9.90 -13.73 -6.87
CA LYS A 365 -8.54 -14.06 -6.43
C LYS A 365 -7.52 -13.06 -6.97
N GLU A 366 -7.70 -12.57 -8.20
CA GLU A 366 -6.85 -11.52 -8.76
C GLU A 366 -7.02 -10.20 -7.98
N LYS A 367 -8.25 -9.88 -7.55
CA LYS A 367 -8.50 -8.75 -6.64
C LYS A 367 -7.73 -8.89 -5.32
N ILE A 368 -7.76 -10.07 -4.71
CA ILE A 368 -7.02 -10.33 -3.46
C ILE A 368 -5.52 -10.25 -3.68
N ALA A 369 -5.00 -10.80 -4.79
CA ALA A 369 -3.59 -10.69 -5.14
C ALA A 369 -3.17 -9.22 -5.36
N PHE A 370 -4.00 -8.42 -6.02
CA PHE A 370 -3.80 -6.97 -6.16
C PHE A 370 -3.76 -6.26 -4.80
N MET A 371 -4.69 -6.59 -3.90
CA MET A 371 -4.74 -6.03 -2.55
C MET A 371 -3.47 -6.36 -1.76
N ASP A 372 -3.04 -7.62 -1.78
CA ASP A 372 -1.83 -8.08 -1.09
C ASP A 372 -0.57 -7.44 -1.67
N LEU A 373 -0.52 -7.23 -2.99
CA LEU A 373 0.58 -6.55 -3.67
C LEU A 373 0.72 -5.08 -3.23
N HIS A 374 -0.40 -4.39 -3.03
CA HIS A 374 -0.43 -2.95 -2.72
C HIS A 374 -0.66 -2.63 -1.24
N ASN A 375 -0.57 -3.62 -0.35
CA ASN A 375 -0.81 -3.51 1.10
C ASN A 375 -2.19 -2.93 1.43
N ILE A 376 -3.22 -3.37 0.73
CA ILE A 376 -4.62 -2.97 0.97
C ILE A 376 -5.26 -4.04 1.86
N ASP A 377 -5.64 -3.64 3.09
CA ASP A 377 -6.23 -4.55 4.06
C ASP A 377 -7.69 -4.85 3.72
N LYS A 378 -8.44 -3.83 3.29
CA LYS A 378 -9.87 -3.97 2.96
C LYS A 378 -10.20 -3.32 1.62
N SER A 379 -11.09 -3.93 0.86
CA SER A 379 -11.69 -3.35 -0.34
C SER A 379 -13.20 -3.31 -0.21
N VAL A 380 -13.79 -2.18 -0.57
CA VAL A 380 -15.23 -2.04 -0.79
C VAL A 380 -15.48 -2.08 -2.29
N ILE A 381 -15.67 -3.29 -2.81
CA ILE A 381 -15.78 -3.53 -4.27
C ILE A 381 -17.12 -3.01 -4.80
N SER A 382 -17.15 -2.56 -6.04
CA SER A 382 -18.38 -2.18 -6.74
C SER A 382 -18.47 -2.82 -8.12
N LEU A 383 -19.70 -3.06 -8.59
CA LEU A 383 -19.92 -3.42 -9.99
C LEU A 383 -19.41 -2.27 -10.87
N ALA A 384 -18.55 -2.54 -11.85
CA ALA A 384 -18.09 -1.51 -12.77
C ALA A 384 -19.20 -1.05 -13.74
N ASN A 385 -19.02 0.13 -14.31
CA ASN A 385 -19.90 0.66 -15.34
C ASN A 385 -20.01 -0.28 -16.56
N PRO A 386 -21.16 -0.40 -17.23
CA PRO A 386 -22.35 0.44 -17.14
C PRO A 386 -23.42 -0.09 -16.16
N TRP A 387 -23.04 -0.85 -15.13
CA TRP A 387 -23.96 -1.41 -14.14
C TRP A 387 -25.09 -2.21 -14.79
N LEU A 388 -26.34 -1.79 -14.60
CA LEU A 388 -27.53 -2.42 -15.18
C LEU A 388 -28.30 -1.45 -16.08
N ASP A 389 -27.72 -0.30 -16.41
CA ASP A 389 -28.42 0.83 -17.04
C ASP A 389 -28.94 0.50 -18.45
N PHE A 390 -28.40 -0.56 -19.06
CA PHE A 390 -28.78 -1.07 -20.38
C PHE A 390 -29.86 -2.14 -20.35
N LEU A 391 -30.22 -2.67 -19.18
CA LEU A 391 -31.23 -3.73 -19.07
C LEU A 391 -32.63 -3.16 -19.22
N ARG A 392 -33.54 -3.98 -19.77
CA ARG A 392 -34.95 -3.63 -19.81
C ARG A 392 -35.57 -3.78 -18.42
N ALA A 393 -36.61 -2.99 -18.16
CA ALA A 393 -37.26 -2.89 -16.86
C ALA A 393 -37.64 -4.24 -16.26
N GLU A 394 -38.14 -5.16 -17.09
CA GLU A 394 -38.61 -6.49 -16.70
C GLU A 394 -37.49 -7.47 -16.30
N GLU A 395 -36.26 -7.22 -16.74
CA GLU A 395 -35.08 -8.06 -16.45
C GLU A 395 -34.24 -7.49 -15.30
N ALA A 396 -34.24 -6.16 -15.14
CA ALA A 396 -33.32 -5.44 -14.27
C ALA A 396 -33.42 -5.84 -12.80
N GLY A 397 -34.64 -6.00 -12.26
CA GLY A 397 -34.85 -6.35 -10.85
C GLY A 397 -34.23 -7.70 -10.47
N GLN A 398 -34.47 -8.73 -11.29
CA GLN A 398 -33.91 -10.07 -11.05
C GLN A 398 -32.38 -10.06 -11.22
N ALA A 399 -31.86 -9.38 -12.25
CA ALA A 399 -30.43 -9.26 -12.49
C ALA A 399 -29.71 -8.57 -11.31
N ALA A 400 -30.25 -7.46 -10.80
CA ALA A 400 -29.68 -6.75 -9.65
C ALA A 400 -29.60 -7.67 -8.43
N LYS A 401 -30.68 -8.40 -8.14
CA LYS A 401 -30.72 -9.34 -7.02
C LYS A 401 -29.63 -10.41 -7.16
N GLU A 402 -29.56 -11.09 -8.32
CA GLU A 402 -28.60 -12.17 -8.55
C GLU A 402 -27.15 -11.70 -8.50
N ILE A 403 -26.85 -10.52 -9.05
CA ILE A 403 -25.50 -9.96 -9.05
C ILE A 403 -25.09 -9.51 -7.64
N ASN A 404 -26.00 -8.84 -6.90
CA ASN A 404 -25.72 -8.44 -5.53
C ASN A 404 -25.55 -9.66 -4.60
N ASP A 405 -26.31 -10.75 -4.83
CA ASP A 405 -26.13 -12.02 -4.10
C ASP A 405 -24.75 -12.65 -4.42
N ASP A 406 -24.35 -12.67 -5.70
CA ASP A 406 -23.03 -13.17 -6.13
C ASP A 406 -21.86 -12.38 -5.51
N VAL A 407 -21.93 -11.04 -5.51
CA VAL A 407 -20.90 -10.19 -4.89
C VAL A 407 -20.86 -10.38 -3.37
N ASN A 408 -22.01 -10.52 -2.71
CA ASN A 408 -22.08 -10.81 -1.28
C ASN A 408 -21.43 -12.17 -0.96
N ASP A 409 -21.67 -13.19 -1.78
CA ASP A 409 -21.08 -14.51 -1.65
C ASP A 409 -19.57 -14.48 -1.90
N GLN A 410 -19.09 -13.71 -2.88
CA GLN A 410 -17.65 -13.46 -3.07
C GLN A 410 -17.01 -12.79 -1.85
N CYS A 411 -17.66 -11.78 -1.26
CA CYS A 411 -17.17 -11.16 -0.03
C CYS A 411 -17.09 -12.14 1.14
N SER A 412 -18.02 -13.10 1.21
CA SER A 412 -18.06 -14.13 2.25
C SER A 412 -16.85 -15.08 2.23
N GLN A 413 -16.19 -15.23 1.08
CA GLN A 413 -14.99 -16.06 0.92
C GLN A 413 -13.75 -15.41 1.57
N TYR A 414 -13.77 -14.08 1.77
CA TYR A 414 -12.66 -13.31 2.36
C TYR A 414 -13.18 -12.38 3.48
N PRO A 415 -13.71 -12.96 4.58
CA PRO A 415 -14.35 -12.18 5.64
C PRO A 415 -13.37 -11.19 6.26
N GLY A 416 -13.80 -9.94 6.39
CA GLY A 416 -12.98 -8.86 6.95
C GLY A 416 -12.00 -8.22 5.96
N ARG A 417 -11.85 -8.76 4.75
CA ARG A 417 -11.09 -8.17 3.63
C ARG A 417 -12.01 -7.51 2.60
N LEU A 418 -13.20 -8.06 2.36
CA LEU A 418 -14.10 -7.61 1.29
C LEU A 418 -15.48 -7.16 1.83
N TYR A 419 -15.94 -6.05 1.29
CA TYR A 419 -17.27 -5.45 1.43
C TYR A 419 -17.70 -4.93 0.05
N PHE A 420 -18.94 -4.48 -0.13
CA PHE A 420 -19.34 -3.96 -1.43
C PHE A 420 -20.38 -2.84 -1.41
N PHE A 421 -20.39 -2.07 -2.48
CA PHE A 421 -21.51 -1.21 -2.87
C PHE A 421 -22.43 -1.98 -3.83
N GLY A 422 -23.70 -2.11 -3.48
CA GLY A 422 -24.68 -2.83 -4.31
C GLY A 422 -25.06 -2.05 -5.57
N THR A 423 -25.39 -2.76 -6.65
CA THR A 423 -25.96 -2.16 -7.86
C THR A 423 -27.49 -2.05 -7.76
N LEU A 424 -28.07 -1.06 -8.43
CA LEU A 424 -29.53 -0.83 -8.44
C LEU A 424 -30.14 -1.07 -9.84
N PRO A 425 -31.37 -1.60 -9.93
CA PRO A 425 -32.06 -1.83 -11.19
C PRO A 425 -32.75 -0.56 -11.70
N LEU A 426 -31.99 0.48 -12.07
CA LEU A 426 -32.53 1.82 -12.32
C LEU A 426 -33.51 1.93 -13.50
N SER A 427 -33.52 0.95 -14.41
CA SER A 427 -34.52 0.87 -15.48
C SER A 427 -35.83 0.20 -15.06
N ALA A 428 -35.89 -0.41 -13.87
CA ALA A 428 -37.10 -1.01 -13.31
C ALA A 428 -38.02 0.06 -12.70
N SER A 429 -39.19 -0.36 -12.20
CA SER A 429 -40.08 0.54 -11.48
C SER A 429 -39.44 1.01 -10.16
N THR A 430 -39.80 2.22 -9.72
CA THR A 430 -39.30 2.79 -8.46
C THR A 430 -39.57 1.88 -7.26
N GLU A 431 -40.68 1.14 -7.24
CA GLU A 431 -40.98 0.17 -6.19
C GLU A 431 -39.97 -0.99 -6.16
N THR A 432 -39.53 -1.45 -7.33
CA THR A 432 -38.51 -2.50 -7.47
C THR A 432 -37.15 -2.00 -6.99
N ILE A 433 -36.80 -0.77 -7.34
CA ILE A 433 -35.54 -0.13 -6.89
C ILE A 433 -35.54 0.02 -5.37
N VAL A 434 -36.63 0.54 -4.79
CA VAL A 434 -36.79 0.70 -3.34
C VAL A 434 -36.72 -0.65 -2.63
N ALA A 435 -37.40 -1.68 -3.14
CA ALA A 435 -37.33 -3.02 -2.55
C ALA A 435 -35.89 -3.58 -2.53
N GLU A 436 -35.11 -3.33 -3.57
CA GLU A 436 -33.70 -3.77 -3.60
C GLU A 436 -32.82 -2.96 -2.64
N ILE A 437 -33.05 -1.66 -2.47
CA ILE A 437 -32.39 -0.82 -1.44
C ILE A 437 -32.64 -1.39 -0.04
N GLU A 438 -33.92 -1.67 0.29
CA GLU A 438 -34.29 -2.26 1.57
C GLU A 438 -33.62 -3.62 1.77
N ARG A 439 -33.59 -4.47 0.73
CA ARG A 439 -32.94 -5.79 0.77
C ARG A 439 -31.42 -5.69 0.95
N LEU A 440 -30.75 -4.81 0.21
CA LEU A 440 -29.30 -4.57 0.32
C LEU A 440 -28.91 -4.20 1.76
N SER A 441 -29.78 -3.50 2.49
CA SER A 441 -29.52 -3.16 3.90
C SER A 441 -29.47 -4.37 4.85
N THR A 442 -29.97 -5.53 4.39
CA THR A 442 -29.93 -6.80 5.12
C THR A 442 -28.74 -7.68 4.76
N LEU A 443 -28.02 -7.38 3.66
CA LEU A 443 -26.88 -8.17 3.23
C LEU A 443 -25.64 -7.87 4.08
N LYS A 444 -24.98 -8.93 4.53
CA LYS A 444 -23.91 -8.87 5.54
C LYS A 444 -22.75 -7.96 5.13
N TYR A 445 -22.37 -7.97 3.85
CA TYR A 445 -21.18 -7.27 3.35
C TYR A 445 -21.50 -5.98 2.59
N ALA A 446 -22.78 -5.68 2.35
CA ALA A 446 -23.20 -4.46 1.66
C ALA A 446 -22.98 -3.23 2.56
N ARG A 447 -22.41 -2.15 2.00
CA ARG A 447 -22.10 -0.89 2.72
C ARG A 447 -22.56 0.38 2.00
N GLY A 448 -23.46 0.22 1.04
CA GLY A 448 -24.08 1.30 0.29
C GLY A 448 -24.46 0.83 -1.10
N VAL A 449 -24.62 1.76 -2.03
CA VAL A 449 -24.94 1.49 -3.43
C VAL A 449 -24.00 2.23 -4.35
N ILE A 450 -23.73 1.70 -5.54
CA ILE A 450 -23.07 2.43 -6.64
C ILE A 450 -24.12 2.88 -7.66
N LEU A 451 -23.99 4.10 -8.16
CA LEU A 451 -24.93 4.72 -9.09
C LEU A 451 -24.17 5.47 -10.20
N GLY A 452 -24.66 5.38 -11.43
CA GLY A 452 -24.26 6.25 -12.54
C GLY A 452 -24.91 7.64 -12.49
N THR A 453 -24.62 8.49 -13.47
CA THR A 453 -25.14 9.88 -13.52
C THR A 453 -26.47 10.04 -14.26
N SER A 454 -26.95 9.00 -14.93
CA SER A 454 -28.21 9.00 -15.70
C SER A 454 -29.46 8.88 -14.83
N GLY A 455 -29.35 8.36 -13.61
CA GLY A 455 -30.51 8.12 -12.74
C GLY A 455 -31.49 7.15 -13.38
N LEU A 456 -32.75 7.55 -13.52
CA LEU A 456 -33.78 6.76 -14.21
C LEU A 456 -33.78 6.97 -15.75
N GLY A 457 -32.84 7.78 -16.26
CA GLY A 457 -32.72 8.14 -17.68
C GLY A 457 -32.58 9.65 -17.90
N ASP A 458 -33.20 10.46 -17.04
CA ASP A 458 -33.26 11.91 -17.17
C ASP A 458 -32.29 12.67 -16.24
N GLY A 459 -31.38 11.96 -15.57
CA GLY A 459 -30.36 12.50 -14.66
C GLY A 459 -30.76 12.44 -13.18
N LEU A 460 -29.89 12.99 -12.33
CA LEU A 460 -30.01 12.91 -10.86
C LEU A 460 -30.85 14.02 -10.22
N ASP A 461 -31.30 14.99 -11.00
CA ASP A 461 -32.24 16.05 -10.60
C ASP A 461 -33.71 15.68 -10.91
N ASP A 462 -33.95 14.50 -11.49
CA ASP A 462 -35.29 13.99 -11.74
C ASP A 462 -36.01 13.68 -10.42
N THR A 463 -37.15 14.34 -10.20
CA THR A 463 -38.00 14.12 -9.02
C THR A 463 -38.58 12.70 -8.93
N ALA A 464 -38.59 11.91 -10.01
CA ALA A 464 -38.96 10.49 -9.93
C ALA A 464 -37.94 9.65 -9.13
N LEU A 465 -36.74 10.18 -8.87
CA LEU A 465 -35.76 9.60 -7.94
C LEU A 465 -36.05 9.92 -6.46
N ASP A 466 -36.99 10.82 -6.14
CA ASP A 466 -37.27 11.21 -4.74
C ASP A 466 -37.61 10.00 -3.83
N PRO A 467 -38.39 8.98 -4.28
CA PRO A 467 -38.61 7.78 -3.47
C PRO A 467 -37.33 6.93 -3.29
N VAL A 468 -36.43 6.92 -4.28
CA VAL A 468 -35.12 6.25 -4.22
C VAL A 468 -34.25 6.95 -3.16
N TYR A 469 -34.15 8.28 -3.21
CA TYR A 469 -33.43 9.07 -2.21
C TYR A 469 -34.02 8.93 -0.81
N THR A 470 -35.36 8.88 -0.71
CA THR A 470 -36.06 8.62 0.56
C THR A 470 -35.64 7.29 1.16
N ALA A 471 -35.59 6.22 0.36
CA ALA A 471 -35.20 4.90 0.81
C ALA A 471 -33.71 4.84 1.20
N LEU A 472 -32.81 5.40 0.38
CA LEU A 472 -31.38 5.45 0.69
C LEU A 472 -31.08 6.22 1.98
N GLN A 473 -31.76 7.36 2.19
CA GLN A 473 -31.67 8.13 3.43
C GLN A 473 -32.21 7.35 4.63
N LYS A 474 -33.39 6.72 4.51
CA LYS A 474 -34.02 5.90 5.56
C LYS A 474 -33.09 4.78 6.03
N HIS A 475 -32.41 4.12 5.10
CA HIS A 475 -31.51 2.99 5.39
C HIS A 475 -30.06 3.44 5.65
N GLN A 476 -29.77 4.75 5.64
CA GLN A 476 -28.43 5.33 5.82
C GLN A 476 -27.38 4.71 4.88
N GLN A 477 -27.78 4.36 3.66
CA GLN A 477 -26.88 3.78 2.66
C GLN A 477 -26.14 4.90 1.93
N LEU A 478 -24.82 4.80 1.89
CA LEU A 478 -23.97 5.73 1.14
C LEU A 478 -24.15 5.47 -0.36
N ILE A 479 -24.36 6.54 -1.14
CA ILE A 479 -24.30 6.48 -2.60
C ILE A 479 -22.85 6.70 -3.01
N PHE A 480 -22.24 5.73 -3.69
CA PHE A 480 -21.02 5.96 -4.45
C PHE A 480 -21.41 6.37 -5.88
N LEU A 481 -21.32 7.67 -6.17
CA LEU A 481 -21.63 8.23 -7.48
C LEU A 481 -20.40 8.16 -8.37
N HIS A 482 -20.53 7.47 -9.51
CA HIS A 482 -19.42 7.16 -10.40
C HIS A 482 -19.74 7.53 -11.86
N PRO A 483 -18.77 8.04 -12.64
CA PRO A 483 -18.99 8.42 -14.04
C PRO A 483 -19.04 7.22 -14.98
N HIS A 484 -19.61 7.42 -16.15
CA HIS A 484 -19.58 6.44 -17.24
C HIS A 484 -19.77 7.10 -18.61
N TYR A 485 -20.76 7.98 -18.71
CA TYR A 485 -21.26 8.49 -19.99
C TYR A 485 -20.35 9.56 -20.62
N GLY A 486 -19.50 10.20 -19.81
CA GLY A 486 -18.58 11.24 -20.24
C GLY A 486 -19.29 12.45 -20.84
N LEU A 487 -18.66 13.05 -21.85
CA LEU A 487 -19.23 14.14 -22.64
C LEU A 487 -19.46 13.69 -24.08
N PRO A 488 -20.34 14.38 -24.84
CA PRO A 488 -20.51 14.10 -26.26
C PRO A 488 -19.19 14.12 -27.01
N ALA A 489 -18.88 13.07 -27.78
CA ALA A 489 -17.56 12.89 -28.41
C ALA A 489 -17.13 14.08 -29.29
N SER A 490 -18.08 14.85 -29.83
CA SER A 490 -17.83 16.05 -30.63
C SER A 490 -17.04 17.14 -29.88
N VAL A 491 -17.12 17.21 -28.56
CA VAL A 491 -16.38 18.22 -27.76
C VAL A 491 -14.87 17.99 -27.78
N TYR A 492 -14.41 16.78 -28.11
CA TYR A 492 -13.00 16.42 -28.18
C TYR A 492 -12.34 16.78 -29.52
N GLY A 493 -13.14 17.17 -30.51
CA GLY A 493 -12.67 17.63 -31.81
C GLY A 493 -12.21 16.51 -32.76
N PRO A 494 -11.88 16.86 -34.02
CA PRO A 494 -11.63 15.88 -35.08
C PRO A 494 -10.34 15.07 -34.91
N ARG A 495 -9.42 15.51 -34.03
CA ARG A 495 -8.15 14.83 -33.75
C ARG A 495 -8.19 13.92 -32.50
N ALA A 496 -9.35 13.76 -31.88
CA ALA A 496 -9.49 13.03 -30.62
C ALA A 496 -8.91 11.60 -30.66
N SER A 497 -9.04 10.91 -31.81
CA SER A 497 -8.50 9.57 -32.01
C SER A 497 -6.97 9.50 -31.91
N GLU A 498 -6.24 10.61 -32.12
CA GLU A 498 -4.78 10.68 -31.97
C GLU A 498 -4.33 10.65 -30.50
N TYR A 499 -5.24 10.89 -29.55
CA TYR A 499 -4.92 11.04 -28.13
C TYR A 499 -5.34 9.83 -27.29
N GLY A 500 -5.70 8.72 -27.94
CA GLY A 500 -6.24 7.54 -27.29
C GLY A 500 -7.45 7.88 -26.41
N HIS A 501 -7.49 7.34 -25.19
CA HIS A 501 -8.58 7.55 -24.24
C HIS A 501 -8.34 8.71 -23.26
N VAL A 502 -7.29 9.53 -23.46
CA VAL A 502 -6.89 10.56 -22.49
C VAL A 502 -8.01 11.58 -22.26
N LEU A 503 -8.59 12.15 -23.33
CA LEU A 503 -9.66 13.15 -23.21
C LEU A 503 -10.93 12.62 -22.52
N PRO A 504 -11.53 11.49 -22.95
CA PRO A 504 -12.74 10.99 -22.30
C PRO A 504 -12.51 10.56 -20.84
N LEU A 505 -11.36 9.97 -20.50
CA LEU A 505 -11.08 9.52 -19.13
C LEU A 505 -10.64 10.66 -18.20
N ALA A 506 -9.66 11.48 -18.63
CA ALA A 506 -9.09 12.52 -17.78
C ALA A 506 -9.96 13.79 -17.68
N LEU A 507 -10.83 14.05 -18.67
CA LEU A 507 -11.72 15.21 -18.67
C LEU A 507 -13.20 14.81 -18.66
N GLY A 508 -13.61 13.88 -19.51
CA GLY A 508 -15.02 13.49 -19.65
C GLY A 508 -15.63 13.02 -18.33
N PHE A 509 -15.03 12.02 -17.69
CA PHE A 509 -15.50 11.43 -16.43
C PHE A 509 -15.60 12.44 -15.26
N PRO A 510 -14.55 13.22 -14.92
CA PRO A 510 -14.65 14.17 -13.82
C PRO A 510 -15.62 15.33 -14.14
N LEU A 511 -15.74 15.76 -15.40
CA LEU A 511 -16.71 16.80 -15.79
C LEU A 511 -18.15 16.27 -15.72
N GLU A 512 -18.41 15.06 -16.17
CA GLU A 512 -19.72 14.38 -16.04
C GLU A 512 -20.18 14.36 -14.58
N THR A 513 -19.30 13.89 -13.67
CA THR A 513 -19.56 13.86 -12.23
C THR A 513 -19.89 15.25 -11.70
N THR A 514 -19.11 16.26 -12.10
CA THR A 514 -19.32 17.66 -11.68
C THR A 514 -20.67 18.20 -12.14
N ILE A 515 -21.05 17.92 -13.40
CA ILE A 515 -22.33 18.36 -13.97
C ILE A 515 -23.49 17.69 -13.23
N ALA A 516 -23.44 16.38 -13.02
CA ALA A 516 -24.48 15.62 -12.35
C ALA A 516 -24.72 16.12 -10.91
N VAL A 517 -23.64 16.32 -10.14
CA VAL A 517 -23.74 16.85 -8.78
C VAL A 517 -24.22 18.30 -8.75
N THR A 518 -23.77 19.13 -9.70
CA THR A 518 -24.25 20.52 -9.81
C THR A 518 -25.75 20.56 -10.11
N ARG A 519 -26.27 19.66 -10.95
CA ARG A 519 -27.72 19.51 -11.18
C ARG A 519 -28.48 19.12 -9.91
N MET A 520 -27.96 18.19 -9.12
CA MET A 520 -28.55 17.81 -7.82
C MET A 520 -28.56 19.00 -6.83
N LEU A 521 -27.48 19.79 -6.80
CA LEU A 521 -27.38 21.00 -5.97
C LEU A 521 -28.44 22.03 -6.37
N LEU A 522 -28.52 22.35 -7.67
CA LEU A 522 -29.44 23.37 -8.21
C LEU A 522 -30.91 22.98 -8.09
N SER A 523 -31.22 21.68 -8.19
CA SER A 523 -32.58 21.16 -8.02
C SER A 523 -32.96 20.96 -6.55
N GLY A 524 -32.09 21.29 -5.59
CA GLY A 524 -32.38 21.23 -4.16
C GLY A 524 -32.54 19.80 -3.61
N VAL A 525 -31.89 18.80 -4.22
CA VAL A 525 -31.94 17.40 -3.73
C VAL A 525 -31.54 17.33 -2.25
N TRP A 526 -30.43 17.98 -1.89
CA TRP A 526 -29.98 18.00 -0.50
C TRP A 526 -30.86 18.84 0.42
N ASP A 527 -31.63 19.80 -0.09
CA ASP A 527 -32.59 20.54 0.75
C ASP A 527 -33.84 19.69 1.05
N ARG A 528 -34.24 18.79 0.13
CA ARG A 528 -35.30 17.79 0.36
C ARG A 528 -34.84 16.59 1.19
N PHE A 529 -33.60 16.15 0.98
CA PHE A 529 -33.01 14.95 1.59
C PHE A 529 -31.74 15.30 2.38
N THR A 530 -31.91 16.00 3.49
CA THR A 530 -30.79 16.54 4.29
C THR A 530 -29.89 15.48 4.92
N GLY A 531 -30.36 14.24 5.06
CA GLY A 531 -29.60 13.09 5.56
C GLY A 531 -28.96 12.23 4.46
N LEU A 532 -29.17 12.56 3.18
CA LEU A 532 -28.58 11.83 2.06
C LEU A 532 -27.07 12.06 2.01
N ASN A 533 -26.30 10.97 1.99
CA ASN A 533 -24.84 11.04 1.89
C ASN A 533 -24.37 10.46 0.55
N VAL A 534 -23.44 11.16 -0.10
CA VAL A 534 -22.90 10.77 -1.40
C VAL A 534 -21.38 10.82 -1.36
N LEU A 535 -20.73 9.70 -1.69
CA LEU A 535 -19.31 9.61 -2.02
C LEU A 535 -19.15 9.87 -3.51
N LEU A 536 -18.32 10.86 -3.87
CA LEU A 536 -18.05 11.21 -5.26
C LEU A 536 -16.73 10.61 -5.72
N ALA A 537 -16.77 9.97 -6.89
CA ALA A 537 -15.60 9.51 -7.60
C ALA A 537 -14.64 10.65 -7.96
N HIS A 538 -13.35 10.33 -8.02
CA HIS A 538 -12.26 11.18 -8.52
C HIS A 538 -12.19 12.54 -7.82
N SER A 539 -12.25 12.53 -6.48
CA SER A 539 -12.33 13.70 -5.60
C SER A 539 -13.45 14.68 -5.95
N GLY A 540 -14.59 14.18 -6.44
CA GLY A 540 -15.71 15.03 -6.88
C GLY A 540 -15.54 15.58 -8.29
N GLY A 541 -14.68 14.96 -9.08
CA GLY A 541 -14.27 15.44 -10.40
C GLY A 541 -13.60 16.81 -10.32
N THR A 542 -14.32 17.86 -10.69
CA THR A 542 -13.85 19.24 -10.63
C THR A 542 -14.61 20.11 -9.63
N LEU A 543 -15.54 19.51 -8.88
CA LEU A 543 -16.41 20.24 -7.97
C LEU A 543 -15.66 21.04 -6.88
N PRO A 544 -14.63 20.49 -6.17
CA PRO A 544 -13.89 21.28 -5.19
C PRO A 544 -13.24 22.54 -5.78
N PHE A 545 -12.77 22.45 -7.02
CA PHE A 545 -12.14 23.57 -7.71
C PHE A 545 -13.16 24.59 -8.23
N LEU A 546 -14.33 24.13 -8.68
CA LEU A 546 -15.37 24.98 -9.27
C LEU A 546 -16.40 25.51 -8.27
N ALA A 547 -16.44 25.02 -7.03
CA ALA A 547 -17.45 25.36 -6.02
C ALA A 547 -17.63 26.87 -5.83
N GLY A 548 -16.55 27.64 -5.70
CA GLY A 548 -16.63 29.11 -5.55
C GLY A 548 -17.21 29.80 -6.79
N ARG A 549 -16.94 29.28 -7.99
CA ARG A 549 -17.51 29.81 -9.23
C ARG A 549 -19.00 29.48 -9.31
N ILE A 550 -19.40 28.25 -8.95
CA ILE A 550 -20.80 27.82 -8.92
C ILE A 550 -21.60 28.71 -7.97
N GLU A 551 -21.11 28.92 -6.74
CA GLU A 551 -21.74 29.82 -5.77
C GLU A 551 -21.90 31.24 -6.30
N SER A 552 -20.83 31.81 -6.87
CA SER A 552 -20.89 33.14 -7.47
C SER A 552 -21.93 33.21 -8.60
N CYS A 553 -21.98 32.22 -9.49
CA CYS A 553 -22.96 32.17 -10.56
C CYS A 553 -24.40 32.07 -10.03
N ILE A 554 -24.67 31.25 -9.00
CA ILE A 554 -26.00 31.12 -8.39
C ILE A 554 -26.47 32.47 -7.83
N LEU A 555 -25.61 33.17 -7.07
CA LEU A 555 -25.97 34.44 -6.42
C LEU A 555 -26.17 35.59 -7.39
N HIS A 556 -25.56 35.52 -8.58
CA HIS A 556 -25.66 36.55 -9.63
C HIS A 556 -26.62 36.19 -10.77
N ASP A 557 -27.29 35.03 -10.70
CA ASP A 557 -28.25 34.64 -11.71
C ASP A 557 -29.63 35.28 -11.47
N GLY A 558 -30.04 36.13 -12.41
CA GLY A 558 -31.30 36.86 -12.32
C GLY A 558 -32.55 35.96 -12.39
N HIS A 559 -32.46 34.82 -13.09
CA HIS A 559 -33.56 33.87 -13.19
C HIS A 559 -33.78 33.16 -11.86
N LEU A 560 -32.73 32.60 -11.26
CA LEU A 560 -32.80 31.95 -9.95
C LEU A 560 -33.29 32.91 -8.87
N LYS A 561 -32.74 34.13 -8.83
CA LYS A 561 -33.16 35.14 -7.84
C LYS A 561 -34.64 35.50 -7.96
N THR A 562 -35.17 35.63 -9.17
CA THR A 562 -36.58 35.98 -9.40
C THR A 562 -37.53 34.85 -8.98
N HIS A 563 -37.10 33.60 -9.08
CA HIS A 563 -37.90 32.42 -8.77
C HIS A 563 -37.62 31.83 -7.37
N GLY A 564 -36.92 32.58 -6.50
CA GLY A 564 -36.63 32.16 -5.12
C GLY A 564 -35.57 31.06 -4.99
N GLY A 565 -34.85 30.73 -6.08
CA GLY A 565 -33.80 29.70 -6.09
C GLY A 565 -32.56 30.05 -5.26
N THR A 566 -32.48 31.28 -4.74
CA THR A 566 -31.41 31.75 -3.85
C THR A 566 -31.82 31.79 -2.37
N ASP A 567 -33.11 31.60 -2.06
CA ASP A 567 -33.63 31.84 -0.72
C ASP A 567 -33.55 30.58 0.14
N LYS A 568 -32.89 30.67 1.31
CA LYS A 568 -32.80 29.59 2.31
C LYS A 568 -32.17 28.28 1.82
N ARG A 569 -31.44 28.29 0.69
CA ARG A 569 -30.63 27.16 0.23
C ARG A 569 -29.43 26.94 1.15
N ARG A 570 -29.00 25.70 1.29
CA ARG A 570 -27.67 25.38 1.81
C ARG A 570 -26.65 25.61 0.69
N ASP A 571 -25.54 26.27 1.02
CA ASP A 571 -24.52 26.55 0.02
C ASP A 571 -23.70 25.30 -0.34
N VAL A 572 -22.98 25.35 -1.47
CA VAL A 572 -22.16 24.23 -1.97
C VAL A 572 -21.11 23.81 -0.93
N TRP A 573 -20.53 24.76 -0.18
CA TRP A 573 -19.52 24.49 0.83
C TRP A 573 -20.09 23.77 2.05
N GLU A 574 -21.29 24.15 2.48
CA GLU A 574 -22.03 23.47 3.54
C GLU A 574 -22.32 22.02 3.13
N ILE A 575 -22.81 21.80 1.91
CA ILE A 575 -23.13 20.47 1.40
C ILE A 575 -21.87 19.61 1.24
N LEU A 576 -20.75 20.19 0.78
CA LEU A 576 -19.44 19.53 0.75
C LEU A 576 -18.98 19.07 2.14
N LYS A 577 -19.26 19.85 3.18
CA LYS A 577 -18.86 19.54 4.57
C LYS A 577 -19.83 18.62 5.32
N THR A 578 -21.08 18.50 4.87
CA THR A 578 -22.13 17.80 5.61
C THR A 578 -22.63 16.53 4.93
N ASN A 579 -22.80 16.54 3.61
CA ASN A 579 -23.47 15.49 2.85
C ASN A 579 -22.53 14.76 1.87
N ILE A 580 -21.48 15.40 1.38
CA ILE A 580 -20.59 14.83 0.38
C ILE A 580 -19.32 14.26 1.02
N TYR A 581 -18.92 13.08 0.60
CA TYR A 581 -17.59 12.52 0.80
C TYR A 581 -16.86 12.50 -0.53
N LEU A 582 -15.54 12.59 -0.51
CA LEU A 582 -14.71 12.58 -1.71
C LEU A 582 -13.76 11.38 -1.62
N ASP A 583 -13.61 10.62 -2.70
CA ASP A 583 -12.46 9.72 -2.77
C ASP A 583 -11.15 10.53 -2.96
N ALA A 584 -10.01 9.85 -2.80
CA ALA A 584 -8.68 10.41 -3.00
C ALA A 584 -8.04 9.98 -4.34
N VAL A 585 -8.86 9.62 -5.34
CA VAL A 585 -8.38 9.24 -6.68
C VAL A 585 -8.17 10.51 -7.51
N ILE A 586 -7.06 11.20 -7.25
CA ILE A 586 -6.76 12.53 -7.83
C ILE A 586 -5.32 12.68 -8.33
N TYR A 587 -4.48 11.68 -8.08
CA TYR A 587 -3.12 11.52 -8.61
C TYR A 587 -2.11 12.65 -8.27
N SER A 588 -2.51 13.69 -7.54
CA SER A 588 -1.63 14.81 -7.20
C SER A 588 -2.00 15.43 -5.86
N SER A 589 -1.00 15.81 -5.07
CA SER A 589 -1.20 16.56 -3.83
C SER A 589 -1.87 17.92 -4.07
N VAL A 590 -1.77 18.49 -5.27
CA VAL A 590 -2.43 19.78 -5.61
C VAL A 590 -3.95 19.62 -5.58
N GLY A 591 -4.48 18.63 -6.30
CA GLY A 591 -5.92 18.35 -6.30
C GLY A 591 -6.41 17.84 -4.95
N LEU A 592 -5.61 17.00 -4.29
CA LEU A 592 -5.95 16.48 -2.96
C LEU A 592 -6.07 17.60 -1.91
N ASN A 593 -5.16 18.58 -1.91
CA ASN A 593 -5.24 19.72 -0.99
C ASN A 593 -6.50 20.56 -1.25
N ALA A 594 -6.89 20.77 -2.50
CA ALA A 594 -8.14 21.47 -2.82
C ALA A 594 -9.38 20.69 -2.30
N ALA A 595 -9.38 19.36 -2.43
CA ALA A 595 -10.44 18.52 -1.90
C ALA A 595 -10.50 18.56 -0.35
N VAL A 596 -9.34 18.57 0.32
CA VAL A 596 -9.23 18.70 1.78
C VAL A 596 -9.75 20.05 2.27
N GLU A 597 -9.41 21.16 1.61
CA GLU A 597 -9.94 22.48 1.97
C GLU A 597 -11.46 22.58 1.75
N ALA A 598 -11.97 21.92 0.72
CA ALA A 598 -13.39 21.93 0.37
C ALA A 598 -14.26 21.12 1.36
N SER A 599 -13.87 19.88 1.66
CA SER A 599 -14.72 18.93 2.43
C SER A 599 -14.18 18.61 3.83
N GLY A 600 -12.90 18.87 4.11
CA GLY A 600 -12.23 18.44 5.34
C GLY A 600 -11.61 17.04 5.23
N SER A 601 -10.47 16.83 5.89
CA SER A 601 -9.71 15.57 5.80
C SER A 601 -10.47 14.35 6.34
N ASP A 602 -11.44 14.55 7.23
CA ASP A 602 -12.31 13.48 7.77
C ASP A 602 -13.38 13.02 6.77
N ARG A 603 -13.46 13.64 5.59
CA ARG A 603 -14.40 13.30 4.52
C ARG A 603 -13.73 12.83 3.24
N LEU A 604 -12.42 12.57 3.30
CA LEU A 604 -11.61 12.05 2.20
C LEU A 604 -11.33 10.56 2.42
N LEU A 605 -11.51 9.72 1.39
CA LEU A 605 -11.35 8.27 1.47
C LEU A 605 -10.43 7.74 0.37
N PHE A 606 -9.46 6.90 0.70
CA PHE A 606 -8.55 6.31 -0.28
C PHE A 606 -9.25 5.39 -1.29
N GLY A 607 -8.77 5.42 -2.53
CA GLY A 607 -9.28 4.61 -3.65
C GLY A 607 -8.18 4.33 -4.68
N THR A 608 -8.34 3.27 -5.47
CA THR A 608 -7.37 2.89 -6.52
C THR A 608 -7.88 2.97 -7.94
N ASP A 609 -9.19 2.87 -8.13
CA ASP A 609 -9.87 2.69 -9.43
C ASP A 609 -9.40 1.41 -10.17
N HIS A 610 -8.93 0.41 -9.43
CA HIS A 610 -8.57 -0.89 -10.00
C HIS A 610 -9.80 -1.59 -10.60
N PRO A 611 -9.70 -2.25 -11.77
CA PRO A 611 -8.47 -2.56 -12.53
C PRO A 611 -8.22 -1.65 -13.76
N PHE A 612 -8.79 -0.44 -13.82
CA PHE A 612 -8.87 0.28 -15.10
C PHE A 612 -7.54 0.85 -15.64
N PHE A 613 -6.55 1.07 -14.77
CA PHE A 613 -5.26 1.65 -15.13
C PHE A 613 -4.10 0.69 -14.78
N PRO A 614 -3.99 -0.47 -15.47
CA PRO A 614 -2.90 -1.42 -15.24
C PRO A 614 -1.57 -0.88 -15.77
N PRO A 615 -0.44 -1.44 -15.32
CA PRO A 615 0.86 -1.19 -15.94
C PRO A 615 0.84 -1.56 -17.43
N LEU A 616 1.55 -0.79 -18.26
CA LEU A 616 1.66 -1.07 -19.70
C LEU A 616 2.94 -1.85 -20.03
N GLU A 617 3.95 -1.79 -19.16
CA GLU A 617 5.19 -2.54 -19.30
C GLU A 617 5.01 -3.99 -18.84
N THR A 618 5.50 -4.96 -19.62
CA THR A 618 5.29 -6.41 -19.40
C THR A 618 5.83 -6.94 -18.07
N ASP A 619 6.82 -6.27 -17.48
CA ASP A 619 7.47 -6.69 -16.23
C ASP A 619 7.05 -5.86 -15.01
N ALA A 620 6.24 -4.81 -15.22
CA ALA A 620 5.79 -3.94 -14.14
C ALA A 620 4.68 -4.62 -13.34
N LYS A 621 4.99 -4.98 -12.09
CA LYS A 621 4.03 -5.58 -11.16
C LYS A 621 3.28 -4.53 -10.35
N GLU A 622 3.95 -3.46 -9.94
CA GLU A 622 3.32 -2.39 -9.17
C GLU A 622 2.52 -1.44 -10.06
N TRP A 623 1.33 -1.05 -9.60
CA TRP A 623 0.46 -0.17 -10.31
C TRP A 623 0.83 1.28 -10.01
N HIS A 624 1.36 1.99 -11.02
CA HIS A 624 1.70 3.40 -10.88
C HIS A 624 0.48 4.25 -10.48
N SER A 625 -0.72 3.88 -10.97
CA SER A 625 -2.00 4.48 -10.60
C SER A 625 -2.26 4.45 -9.08
N VAL A 626 -1.86 3.37 -8.39
CA VAL A 626 -2.00 3.22 -6.94
C VAL A 626 -0.94 4.03 -6.20
N ASN A 627 0.34 3.86 -6.56
CA ASN A 627 1.47 4.54 -5.92
C ASN A 627 1.36 6.06 -6.01
N THR A 628 0.74 6.57 -7.08
CA THR A 628 0.53 8.00 -7.26
C THR A 628 -0.48 8.58 -6.26
N ASN A 629 -1.57 7.87 -5.97
CA ASN A 629 -2.54 8.30 -4.94
C ASN A 629 -1.96 8.17 -3.52
N TYR A 630 -1.21 7.10 -3.22
CA TYR A 630 -0.44 7.01 -1.97
C TYR A 630 0.52 8.19 -1.81
N GLY A 631 1.26 8.52 -2.87
CA GLY A 631 2.19 9.65 -2.89
C GLY A 631 1.50 11.00 -2.71
N ALA A 632 0.32 11.19 -3.31
CA ALA A 632 -0.49 12.40 -3.14
C ALA A 632 -0.91 12.60 -1.67
N ILE A 633 -1.42 11.54 -1.01
CA ILE A 633 -1.82 11.57 0.41
C ILE A 633 -0.61 11.84 1.30
N SER A 634 0.49 11.12 1.11
CA SER A 634 1.71 11.30 1.89
C SER A 634 2.23 12.74 1.82
N LYS A 635 2.23 13.35 0.63
CA LYS A 635 2.65 14.74 0.44
C LYS A 635 1.67 15.73 1.08
N ALA A 636 0.36 15.56 0.86
CA ALA A 636 -0.67 16.46 1.38
C ALA A 636 -0.69 16.54 2.92
N PHE A 637 -0.38 15.44 3.60
CA PHE A 637 -0.40 15.35 5.07
C PHE A 637 1.00 15.23 5.68
N THR A 638 2.02 15.83 5.06
CA THR A 638 3.38 15.84 5.61
C THR A 638 3.38 16.43 7.02
N GLY A 639 3.75 15.63 8.02
CA GLY A 639 3.77 16.04 9.43
C GLY A 639 2.46 15.80 10.20
N ASP A 640 1.43 15.22 9.58
CA ASP A 640 0.16 14.85 10.21
C ASP A 640 -0.20 13.38 9.87
N ASP A 641 0.59 12.46 10.43
CA ASP A 641 0.45 11.01 10.18
C ASP A 641 -0.96 10.51 10.52
N LYS A 642 -1.64 11.11 11.51
CA LYS A 642 -2.98 10.69 11.89
C LYS A 642 -3.98 10.98 10.77
N LYS A 643 -3.97 12.18 10.19
CA LYS A 643 -4.85 12.50 9.05
C LYS A 643 -4.52 11.66 7.82
N ALA A 644 -3.25 11.41 7.54
CA ALA A 644 -2.87 10.49 6.46
C ALA A 644 -3.49 9.10 6.67
N GLN A 645 -3.37 8.54 7.88
CA GLN A 645 -3.96 7.24 8.22
C GLN A 645 -5.49 7.26 8.19
N ASP A 646 -6.12 8.36 8.60
CA ASP A 646 -7.58 8.52 8.51
C ASP A 646 -8.04 8.52 7.06
N VAL A 647 -7.37 9.24 6.15
CA VAL A 647 -7.70 9.21 4.71
C VAL A 647 -7.41 7.85 4.09
N LEU A 648 -6.32 7.18 4.48
CA LEU A 648 -5.96 5.86 3.98
C LEU A 648 -6.93 4.75 4.40
N GLY A 649 -7.71 4.93 5.48
CA GLY A 649 -8.71 3.93 5.84
C GLY A 649 -9.55 4.22 7.08
N GLY A 650 -9.06 5.01 8.04
CA GLY A 650 -9.84 5.33 9.25
C GLY A 650 -11.20 5.97 8.97
N ASN A 651 -11.28 6.84 7.97
CA ASN A 651 -12.52 7.44 7.50
C ASN A 651 -13.45 6.39 6.91
N ALA A 652 -12.95 5.53 6.03
CA ALA A 652 -13.75 4.45 5.44
C ALA A 652 -14.30 3.50 6.51
N ILE A 653 -13.49 3.10 7.48
CA ILE A 653 -13.90 2.23 8.59
C ILE A 653 -15.05 2.86 9.38
N ARG A 654 -14.93 4.15 9.72
CA ARG A 654 -15.95 4.90 10.47
C ARG A 654 -17.23 5.08 9.66
N ILE A 655 -17.11 5.55 8.42
CA ILE A 655 -18.25 5.92 7.57
C ILE A 655 -19.02 4.68 7.13
N LEU A 656 -18.31 3.62 6.73
CA LEU A 656 -18.88 2.40 6.19
C LEU A 656 -19.01 1.28 7.22
N LYS A 657 -18.74 1.52 8.51
CA LYS A 657 -18.92 0.52 9.58
C LYS A 657 -18.28 -0.84 9.22
N LEU A 658 -16.97 -0.81 8.93
CA LEU A 658 -16.26 -2.00 8.43
C LEU A 658 -15.77 -2.93 9.55
N ASP A 659 -15.82 -2.50 10.82
CA ASP A 659 -15.38 -3.29 11.98
C ASP A 659 -16.54 -3.92 12.78
N SER A 660 -17.77 -3.85 12.27
CA SER A 660 -19.00 -4.32 12.94
C SER A 660 -19.50 -5.67 12.43
#